data_AF-A0A972VC48-F1
#
_entry.id   AF-A0A972VC48-F1
#
_cell.length_a   1.000
_cell.length_b   1.000
_cell.length_c   1.000
_cell.angle_alpha   90.00
_cell.angle_beta   90.00
_cell.angle_gamma   90.00
#
_symmetry.space_group_name_H-M   'P 1'
#
loop_
_entity.id
_entity.type
_entity.pdbx_description
1 polymer ?
#
loop_
_entity_poly.entity_id
_entity_poly.type
_entity_poly.pdbx_seq_one_letter_code
_entity_poly.pdbx_strand_id
1 'polypeptide(L)'
;MNRVRFVLISLVTLTLHITHASHAQNCFTPVGVTEMLKKVNTYIRENPYRPDDRNWIRATYYTGVLGAYEATKDPAYLEQTLAWAKKHQWQVGTEVSGSNRLFCAMTWAQLYLLDPDPEKIEPTLQWLTTDSPYSPGGAKVWYGHAPAPHDSPLYSDSLYGAPVFAMLYKATGDSKYLDIMNDFFWHVTDTILDKDEDLYYRDPTYMGKKSPNGKKLLWSRGNGWVFAAFPRIMRYLPKDNPFYERYVALYQRMAKALASCQHADGLWRSNLGDPDHYLMPETSGTAFFTYGFAWGINQGLLDRKVYVPVVAKAWHGLVGSVHPNGKLGWVQPVDAQPRPSLPVTTHEYAAGLFLLAGSEVLKLLRSDVVTPDIAGQYIPDNSTILPFGAVNKDSLKGTDHPLADKINIFLKRQQQTKTFTATGFSRNDYLDVIAGQVKAMQKYQDSAGRIIDPVTKEEMYFTTPCYAHSIAALTQAGYPISRALIESGMSALDVSLEALAKAEPAGNHGDFYTWPALFAYELFGSSASAQRKEQWSRLIAGIKPENSYRVFRKPYKAYEHGIFYNSFGKAWANNWNLVNTAGEYLRSLNGFTDLEYVDFCLTMQLPHFNPYGMYNEDGNPFPYDLFSRHYVTGMLHRGYRSFVYSTYRDLLWKGAWTSLFIQSPTGQLPTGYRSSHHIWNEAEQAVVFEIYASQYAQAGMMEQAGAFKRAAHLALSSVKNWIRPDGTGYIVKNKYPIEARHGYEGYSQHTCYNMLACSMLAQAWQFSDENVKEKPCPADVGGFAVTLPGFHKVFANAGGTYVEYDTSGDQKYNPTGLLRIHLKDGHAQLGPSDGCAANYSGKDNLFAVGPSWKDADGRWVKLAELTEKKPIVDILDSATDQVRFEVTYRLTDKKTGTLVHRTVQVKELFTIKHDEVLVENTVEGFGVSQLRVYYPMLVFDGANETDVQIDQNVVRLMLDGKGIQLEALQPSGVELVRSGKKLNHRNGIVELLYWDVDGTRAHYRITAIKER
;
A
#
# COMPACT_ATOMS: atom_id res chain seq x y z
N MET A 1 -15.96 -44.90 0.43
CA MET A 1 -16.17 -43.94 1.54
C MET A 1 -15.34 -42.66 1.34
N ASN A 2 -15.39 -42.08 0.13
CA ASN A 2 -14.43 -41.08 -0.38
C ASN A 2 -15.09 -39.74 -0.77
N ARG A 3 -15.85 -39.11 0.13
CA ARG A 3 -16.45 -37.77 -0.17
C ARG A 3 -16.41 -36.74 0.98
N VAL A 4 -15.75 -37.04 2.10
CA VAL A 4 -15.86 -36.18 3.31
C VAL A 4 -14.62 -35.29 3.56
N ARG A 5 -13.47 -35.51 2.90
CA ARG A 5 -12.23 -34.77 3.20
C ARG A 5 -11.99 -33.47 2.43
N PHE A 6 -12.62 -33.25 1.28
CA PHE A 6 -12.55 -31.95 0.58
C PHE A 6 -13.37 -30.84 1.25
N VAL A 7 -14.22 -31.20 2.22
CA VAL A 7 -15.11 -30.24 2.88
C VAL A 7 -14.41 -29.54 4.04
N LEU A 8 -13.33 -30.07 4.64
CA LEU A 8 -12.74 -29.47 5.85
C LEU A 8 -11.90 -28.21 5.61
N ILE A 9 -11.17 -28.11 4.50
CA ILE A 9 -10.38 -26.90 4.17
C ILE A 9 -11.30 -25.78 3.67
N SER A 10 -12.35 -26.16 2.92
CA SER A 10 -13.46 -25.26 2.61
C SER A 10 -14.25 -24.89 3.87
N LEU A 11 -14.42 -25.75 4.88
CA LEU A 11 -15.15 -25.42 6.12
C LEU A 11 -14.40 -24.47 7.03
N VAL A 12 -13.06 -24.47 7.07
CA VAL A 12 -12.28 -23.49 7.86
C VAL A 12 -12.31 -22.11 7.21
N THR A 13 -12.24 -22.05 5.88
CA THR A 13 -12.48 -20.80 5.13
C THR A 13 -13.95 -20.37 5.19
N LEU A 14 -14.90 -21.32 5.14
CA LEU A 14 -16.34 -21.07 5.30
C LEU A 14 -16.68 -20.62 6.72
N THR A 15 -16.04 -21.15 7.77
CA THR A 15 -16.29 -20.69 9.16
C THR A 15 -15.73 -19.30 9.40
N LEU A 16 -14.61 -18.91 8.77
CA LEU A 16 -14.13 -17.52 8.75
C LEU A 16 -14.98 -16.58 7.88
N HIS A 17 -15.55 -17.08 6.76
CA HIS A 17 -16.48 -16.31 5.94
C HIS A 17 -17.84 -16.13 6.64
N ILE A 18 -18.31 -17.17 7.35
CA ILE A 18 -19.54 -17.14 8.15
C ILE A 18 -19.36 -16.18 9.34
N THR A 19 -18.19 -16.10 9.97
CA THR A 19 -17.97 -15.16 11.08
C THR A 19 -17.98 -13.69 10.62
N HIS A 20 -17.44 -13.34 9.46
CA HIS A 20 -17.49 -11.95 8.96
C HIS A 20 -18.83 -11.56 8.32
N ALA A 21 -19.48 -12.43 7.55
CA ALA A 21 -20.84 -12.19 7.05
C ALA A 21 -21.84 -12.07 8.21
N SER A 22 -21.69 -12.88 9.27
CA SER A 22 -22.50 -12.75 10.49
C SER A 22 -22.22 -11.47 11.28
N HIS A 23 -20.98 -10.95 11.26
CA HIS A 23 -20.63 -9.70 11.97
C HIS A 23 -21.24 -8.46 11.29
N ALA A 24 -21.19 -8.40 9.96
CA ALA A 24 -21.80 -7.32 9.19
C ALA A 24 -23.34 -7.33 9.33
N GLN A 25 -23.97 -8.51 9.36
CA GLN A 25 -25.42 -8.60 9.60
C GLN A 25 -25.79 -8.22 11.04
N ASN A 26 -24.99 -8.63 12.04
CA ASN A 26 -25.28 -8.35 13.44
C ASN A 26 -25.17 -6.86 13.79
N CYS A 27 -24.23 -6.10 13.19
CA CYS A 27 -24.03 -4.69 13.52
C CYS A 27 -25.10 -3.73 12.97
N PHE A 28 -26.01 -4.21 12.10
CA PHE A 28 -27.18 -3.47 11.60
C PHE A 28 -28.51 -4.00 12.16
N THR A 29 -28.49 -4.46 13.42
CA THR A 29 -29.72 -4.80 14.16
C THR A 29 -29.86 -3.93 15.40
N PRO A 30 -31.09 -3.63 15.86
CA PRO A 30 -31.28 -2.88 17.10
C PRO A 30 -30.56 -3.51 18.30
N VAL A 31 -30.50 -4.85 18.36
CA VAL A 31 -29.79 -5.61 19.39
C VAL A 31 -28.28 -5.40 19.27
N GLY A 32 -27.69 -5.67 18.10
CA GLY A 32 -26.25 -5.57 17.91
C GLY A 32 -25.71 -4.16 18.10
N VAL A 33 -26.45 -3.12 17.70
CA VAL A 33 -26.07 -1.73 18.01
C VAL A 33 -26.10 -1.49 19.52
N THR A 34 -27.16 -1.92 20.22
CA THR A 34 -27.27 -1.75 21.68
C THR A 34 -26.15 -2.46 22.43
N GLU A 35 -25.81 -3.69 22.04
CA GLU A 35 -24.69 -4.44 22.62
C GLU A 35 -23.35 -3.73 22.38
N MET A 36 -23.13 -3.19 21.19
CA MET A 36 -21.91 -2.45 20.87
C MET A 36 -21.79 -1.15 21.67
N LEU A 37 -22.89 -0.39 21.82
CA LEU A 37 -22.94 0.79 22.69
C LEU A 37 -22.57 0.44 24.14
N LYS A 38 -23.13 -0.65 24.67
CA LYS A 38 -22.81 -1.14 26.01
C LYS A 38 -21.34 -1.53 26.12
N LYS A 39 -20.82 -2.28 25.15
CA LYS A 39 -19.43 -2.76 25.11
C LYS A 39 -18.41 -1.63 25.14
N VAL A 40 -18.59 -0.61 24.29
CA VAL A 40 -17.70 0.57 24.24
C VAL A 40 -17.81 1.40 25.52
N ASN A 41 -19.02 1.60 26.05
CA ASN A 41 -19.22 2.31 27.32
C ASN A 41 -18.55 1.59 28.51
N THR A 42 -18.69 0.26 28.59
CA THR A 42 -18.04 -0.55 29.63
C THR A 42 -16.52 -0.41 29.59
N TYR A 43 -15.90 -0.49 28.40
CA TYR A 43 -14.45 -0.34 28.28
C TYR A 43 -13.95 0.99 28.85
N ILE A 44 -14.61 2.12 28.54
CA ILE A 44 -14.22 3.44 29.05
C ILE A 44 -14.46 3.56 30.56
N ARG A 45 -15.52 2.95 31.10
CA ARG A 45 -15.77 2.93 32.55
C ARG A 45 -14.66 2.18 33.30
N GLU A 46 -14.17 1.08 32.73
CA GLU A 46 -13.11 0.26 33.32
C GLU A 46 -11.71 0.86 33.09
N ASN A 47 -11.54 1.66 32.04
CA ASN A 47 -10.27 2.26 31.64
C ASN A 47 -10.38 3.79 31.47
N PRO A 48 -10.82 4.54 32.50
CA PRO A 48 -11.00 5.98 32.36
C PRO A 48 -9.64 6.66 32.22
N TYR A 49 -9.55 7.63 31.30
CA TYR A 49 -8.32 8.40 31.13
C TYR A 49 -8.15 9.40 32.29
N ARG A 50 -9.20 10.17 32.57
CA ARG A 50 -9.31 11.06 33.75
C ARG A 50 -10.72 10.95 34.33
N PRO A 51 -10.96 10.06 35.31
CA PRO A 51 -12.31 9.67 35.72
C PRO A 51 -13.14 10.84 36.27
N ASP A 52 -12.46 11.81 36.89
CA ASP A 52 -13.02 12.89 37.70
C ASP A 52 -12.84 14.28 37.07
N ASP A 53 -12.52 14.35 35.79
CA ASP A 53 -12.44 15.63 35.10
C ASP A 53 -13.83 16.06 34.59
N ARG A 54 -14.01 17.37 34.45
CA ARG A 54 -15.18 17.97 33.78
C ARG A 54 -14.78 18.76 32.53
N ASN A 55 -13.59 18.46 32.01
CA ASN A 55 -13.10 18.99 30.76
C ASN A 55 -13.90 18.49 29.53
N TRP A 56 -13.57 19.01 28.36
CA TRP A 56 -14.25 18.81 27.09
C TRP A 56 -14.19 17.36 26.64
N ILE A 57 -13.12 16.66 27.00
CA ILE A 57 -12.93 15.24 26.70
C ILE A 57 -14.02 14.43 27.40
N ARG A 58 -14.08 14.58 28.73
CA ARG A 58 -15.01 13.82 29.58
C ARG A 58 -16.45 14.27 29.36
N ALA A 59 -16.66 15.56 29.16
CA ALA A 59 -17.97 16.11 28.80
C ALA A 59 -18.50 15.56 27.46
N THR A 60 -17.64 15.39 26.46
CA THR A 60 -18.03 14.78 25.18
C THR A 60 -18.39 13.31 25.36
N TYR A 61 -17.65 12.58 26.21
CA TYR A 61 -18.01 11.22 26.60
C TYR A 61 -19.44 11.15 27.18
N TYR A 62 -19.73 11.96 28.20
CA TYR A 62 -21.05 11.97 28.84
C TYR A 62 -22.18 12.49 27.95
N THR A 63 -21.86 13.34 26.99
CA THR A 63 -22.81 13.71 25.93
C THR A 63 -23.28 12.46 25.17
N GLY A 64 -22.37 11.54 24.86
CA GLY A 64 -22.67 10.25 24.24
C GLY A 64 -23.42 9.28 25.13
N VAL A 65 -23.03 9.18 26.40
CA VAL A 65 -23.72 8.35 27.40
C VAL A 65 -25.19 8.78 27.51
N LEU A 66 -25.46 10.09 27.58
CA LEU A 66 -26.83 10.59 27.65
C LEU A 66 -27.60 10.39 26.33
N GLY A 67 -26.92 10.52 25.17
CA GLY A 67 -27.51 10.15 23.88
C GLY A 67 -27.90 8.66 23.80
N ALA A 68 -27.07 7.77 24.35
CA ALA A 68 -27.36 6.35 24.44
C ALA A 68 -28.58 6.09 25.33
N TYR A 69 -28.72 6.78 26.47
CA TYR A 69 -29.95 6.75 27.28
C TYR A 69 -31.18 7.16 26.45
N GLU A 70 -31.10 8.28 25.71
CA GLU A 70 -32.25 8.76 24.94
C GLU A 70 -32.73 7.74 23.91
N ALA A 71 -31.80 7.02 23.28
CA ALA A 71 -32.10 6.02 22.26
C ALA A 71 -32.51 4.66 22.85
N THR A 72 -31.83 4.16 23.88
CA THR A 72 -32.07 2.81 24.44
C THR A 72 -33.14 2.78 25.53
N LYS A 73 -33.31 3.90 26.25
CA LYS A 73 -34.06 4.01 27.50
C LYS A 73 -33.53 3.14 28.65
N ASP A 74 -32.28 2.68 28.55
CA ASP A 74 -31.63 1.94 29.63
C ASP A 74 -31.23 2.92 30.76
N PRO A 75 -31.82 2.80 31.97
CA PRO A 75 -31.61 3.73 33.07
C PRO A 75 -30.15 3.79 33.53
N ALA A 76 -29.35 2.74 33.30
CA ALA A 76 -27.95 2.72 33.72
C ALA A 76 -27.12 3.86 33.10
N TYR A 77 -27.43 4.26 31.85
CA TYR A 77 -26.76 5.39 31.20
C TYR A 77 -27.15 6.74 31.85
N LEU A 78 -28.43 6.90 32.20
CA LEU A 78 -28.92 8.12 32.88
C LEU A 78 -28.30 8.22 34.29
N GLU A 79 -28.33 7.13 35.05
CA GLU A 79 -27.73 7.05 36.39
C GLU A 79 -26.22 7.34 36.34
N GLN A 80 -25.50 6.79 35.37
CA GLN A 80 -24.08 7.07 35.16
C GLN A 80 -23.84 8.57 34.92
N THR A 81 -24.68 9.19 34.10
CA THR A 81 -24.57 10.63 33.78
C THR A 81 -24.92 11.49 34.99
N LEU A 82 -25.99 11.15 35.72
CA LEU A 82 -26.41 11.82 36.96
C LEU A 82 -25.36 11.71 38.07
N ALA A 83 -24.66 10.57 38.17
CA ALA A 83 -23.60 10.38 39.16
C ALA A 83 -22.39 11.28 38.90
N TRP A 84 -21.91 11.34 37.65
CA TRP A 84 -20.88 12.32 37.25
C TRP A 84 -21.35 13.74 37.49
N ALA A 85 -22.63 13.98 37.16
CA ALA A 85 -23.23 15.27 37.27
C ALA A 85 -23.25 15.83 38.71
N LYS A 86 -23.82 15.05 39.63
CA LYS A 86 -23.89 15.38 41.05
C LYS A 86 -22.50 15.52 41.68
N LYS A 87 -21.55 14.65 41.30
CA LYS A 87 -20.17 14.71 41.79
C LYS A 87 -19.50 16.06 41.51
N HIS A 88 -19.79 16.66 40.36
CA HIS A 88 -19.22 17.96 39.96
C HIS A 88 -20.11 19.17 40.31
N GLN A 89 -21.21 18.96 41.03
CA GLN A 89 -22.11 20.01 41.51
C GLN A 89 -22.56 20.94 40.36
N TRP A 90 -22.78 20.38 39.17
CA TRP A 90 -23.30 21.11 37.99
C TRP A 90 -22.41 22.27 37.51
N GLN A 91 -21.17 22.35 37.98
CA GLN A 91 -20.23 23.42 37.66
C GLN A 91 -19.73 23.35 36.21
N VAL A 92 -19.41 24.50 35.65
CA VAL A 92 -18.77 24.60 34.32
C VAL A 92 -17.35 24.01 34.32
N GLY A 93 -16.84 23.70 33.13
CA GLY A 93 -15.55 23.07 32.92
C GLY A 93 -14.36 23.83 33.52
N THR A 94 -13.24 23.12 33.64
CA THR A 94 -11.99 23.60 34.27
C THR A 94 -10.99 24.19 33.25
N GLU A 95 -11.31 24.17 31.96
CA GLU A 95 -10.42 24.53 30.87
C GLU A 95 -10.07 26.00 30.86
N VAL A 96 -8.93 26.34 30.28
CA VAL A 96 -8.55 27.75 30.19
C VAL A 96 -9.35 28.48 29.10
N SER A 97 -9.84 27.79 28.06
CA SER A 97 -10.62 28.39 26.96
C SER A 97 -12.12 28.38 27.23
N GLY A 98 -12.79 29.50 26.96
CA GLY A 98 -14.19 29.74 27.34
C GLY A 98 -15.20 28.75 26.78
N SER A 99 -15.22 28.53 25.45
CA SER A 99 -16.20 27.61 24.84
C SER A 99 -16.05 26.17 25.34
N ASN A 100 -14.82 25.67 25.50
CA ASN A 100 -14.58 24.31 25.98
C ASN A 100 -15.14 24.08 27.39
N ARG A 101 -15.13 25.09 28.27
CA ARG A 101 -15.74 25.00 29.60
C ARG A 101 -17.24 24.70 29.54
N LEU A 102 -17.92 25.07 28.45
CA LEU A 102 -19.36 24.87 28.29
C LEU A 102 -19.73 23.47 27.81
N PHE A 103 -18.77 22.59 27.53
CA PHE A 103 -19.10 21.25 27.01
C PHE A 103 -19.86 20.43 28.06
N CYS A 104 -19.46 20.49 29.34
CA CYS A 104 -20.21 19.83 30.42
C CYS A 104 -21.58 20.49 30.63
N ALA A 105 -21.67 21.80 30.44
CA ALA A 105 -22.90 22.58 30.54
C ALA A 105 -24.01 22.14 29.59
N MET A 106 -23.66 21.59 28.42
CA MET A 106 -24.65 20.95 27.57
C MET A 106 -25.29 19.72 28.23
N THR A 107 -24.52 18.91 28.96
CA THR A 107 -25.06 17.74 29.67
C THR A 107 -25.96 18.20 30.82
N TRP A 108 -25.56 19.23 31.55
CA TRP A 108 -26.35 19.85 32.61
C TRP A 108 -27.71 20.35 32.10
N ALA A 109 -27.69 21.14 31.02
CA ALA A 109 -28.89 21.67 30.40
C ALA A 109 -29.81 20.56 29.87
N GLN A 110 -29.26 19.48 29.30
CA GLN A 110 -30.07 18.33 28.87
C GLN A 110 -30.70 17.60 30.06
N LEU A 111 -29.98 17.41 31.16
CA LEU A 111 -30.55 16.81 32.38
C LEU A 111 -31.64 17.69 33.01
N TYR A 112 -31.50 19.02 32.94
CA TYR A 112 -32.56 19.96 33.30
C TYR A 112 -33.80 19.79 32.43
N LEU A 113 -33.62 19.71 31.11
CA LEU A 113 -34.75 19.56 30.18
C LEU A 113 -35.47 18.21 30.31
N LEU A 114 -34.81 17.19 30.86
CA LEU A 114 -35.43 15.90 31.20
C LEU A 114 -36.18 15.94 32.54
N ASP A 115 -35.63 16.65 33.52
CA ASP A 115 -36.17 16.77 34.88
C ASP A 115 -35.81 18.16 35.43
N PRO A 116 -36.74 19.13 35.37
CA PRO A 116 -36.44 20.52 35.72
C PRO A 116 -36.04 20.71 37.17
N ASP A 117 -34.81 21.18 37.38
CA ASP A 117 -34.26 21.56 38.69
C ASP A 117 -33.25 22.69 38.48
N PRO A 118 -33.51 23.92 38.96
CA PRO A 118 -32.63 25.08 38.75
C PRO A 118 -31.17 24.83 39.12
N GLU A 119 -30.89 24.00 40.13
CA GLU A 119 -29.51 23.69 40.55
C GLU A 119 -28.65 23.14 39.42
N LYS A 120 -29.28 22.49 38.42
CA LYS A 120 -28.60 21.88 37.29
C LYS A 120 -28.01 22.93 36.32
N ILE A 121 -28.63 24.09 36.18
CA ILE A 121 -28.19 25.10 35.19
C ILE A 121 -27.68 26.39 35.83
N GLU A 122 -28.03 26.66 37.09
CA GLU A 122 -27.68 27.88 37.80
C GLU A 122 -26.16 28.19 37.80
N PRO A 123 -25.24 27.23 38.05
CA PRO A 123 -23.81 27.51 37.97
C PRO A 123 -23.35 27.92 36.56
N THR A 124 -24.01 27.42 35.51
CA THR A 124 -23.73 27.82 34.13
C THR A 124 -24.19 29.26 33.91
N LEU A 125 -25.41 29.60 34.35
CA LEU A 125 -25.95 30.95 34.21
C LEU A 125 -25.08 31.99 34.91
N GLN A 126 -24.63 31.70 36.13
CA GLN A 126 -23.73 32.56 36.91
C GLN A 126 -22.38 32.74 36.22
N TRP A 127 -21.79 31.66 35.70
CA TRP A 127 -20.50 31.75 35.02
C TRP A 127 -20.55 32.63 33.77
N LEU A 128 -21.65 32.53 32.99
CA LEU A 128 -21.82 33.31 31.75
C LEU A 128 -21.81 34.84 31.99
N THR A 129 -22.13 35.29 33.20
CA THR A 129 -22.18 36.71 33.59
C THR A 129 -20.97 37.19 34.39
N THR A 130 -19.97 36.34 34.62
CA THR A 130 -18.72 36.76 35.30
C THR A 130 -17.93 37.76 34.46
N ASP A 131 -17.01 38.49 35.08
CA ASP A 131 -16.04 39.39 34.43
C ASP A 131 -14.84 38.65 33.81
N SER A 132 -14.90 37.31 33.76
CA SER A 132 -13.86 36.49 33.16
C SER A 132 -13.67 36.83 31.68
N PRO A 133 -12.43 36.96 31.17
CA PRO A 133 -12.20 37.17 29.73
C PRO A 133 -12.65 35.96 28.87
N TYR A 134 -13.04 34.86 29.51
CA TYR A 134 -13.52 33.63 28.87
C TYR A 134 -15.02 33.42 29.03
N SER A 135 -15.76 34.35 29.60
CA SER A 135 -17.23 34.33 29.65
C SER A 135 -17.81 35.43 28.73
N PRO A 136 -19.07 35.29 28.26
CA PRO A 136 -19.74 36.37 27.54
C PRO A 136 -19.85 37.68 28.33
N GLY A 137 -19.94 37.61 29.67
CA GLY A 137 -20.03 38.77 30.55
C GLY A 137 -18.74 39.61 30.61
N GLY A 138 -17.57 38.99 30.50
CA GLY A 138 -16.29 39.69 30.57
C GLY A 138 -15.70 40.09 29.22
N ALA A 139 -16.17 39.50 28.12
CA ALA A 139 -15.50 39.61 26.82
C ALA A 139 -16.43 39.42 25.61
N LYS A 140 -16.32 40.29 24.60
CA LYS A 140 -17.01 40.10 23.30
C LYS A 140 -16.52 38.86 22.55
N VAL A 141 -15.22 38.60 22.58
CA VAL A 141 -14.58 37.41 22.01
C VAL A 141 -14.02 36.57 23.15
N TRP A 142 -14.90 35.81 23.79
CA TRP A 142 -14.59 34.95 24.95
C TRP A 142 -14.23 33.50 24.56
N TYR A 143 -14.46 33.15 23.29
CA TYR A 143 -14.35 31.80 22.73
C TYR A 143 -13.03 31.53 21.99
N GLY A 144 -12.09 32.48 21.98
CA GLY A 144 -10.73 32.24 21.47
C GLY A 144 -9.89 31.34 22.37
N HIS A 145 -8.71 30.92 21.89
CA HIS A 145 -7.79 30.12 22.69
C HIS A 145 -7.23 30.89 23.90
N ALA A 146 -6.86 30.16 24.94
CA ALA A 146 -6.11 30.72 26.06
C ALA A 146 -4.63 30.91 25.68
N PRO A 147 -3.87 31.83 26.33
CA PRO A 147 -4.25 32.67 27.48
C PRO A 147 -4.89 34.02 27.12
N ALA A 148 -5.05 34.35 25.83
CA ALA A 148 -5.53 35.65 25.38
C ALA A 148 -6.69 35.49 24.38
N PRO A 149 -7.94 35.29 24.82
CA PRO A 149 -9.05 34.88 23.94
C PRO A 149 -9.40 35.93 22.88
N HIS A 150 -9.11 37.21 23.13
CA HIS A 150 -9.34 38.31 22.19
C HIS A 150 -8.34 38.36 21.04
N ASP A 151 -7.07 38.08 21.33
CA ASP A 151 -5.97 38.14 20.35
C ASP A 151 -5.64 36.76 19.77
N SER A 152 -6.24 35.71 20.32
CA SER A 152 -6.00 34.33 19.90
C SER A 152 -6.82 33.96 18.68
N PRO A 153 -6.29 33.08 17.82
CA PRO A 153 -7.04 32.59 16.67
C PRO A 153 -8.34 31.90 17.10
N LEU A 154 -9.44 32.28 16.44
CA LEU A 154 -10.72 31.57 16.51
C LEU A 154 -10.54 30.15 16.02
N TYR A 155 -11.30 29.20 16.53
CA TYR A 155 -11.04 27.80 16.24
C TYR A 155 -12.34 26.99 16.12
N SER A 156 -12.44 26.13 15.11
CA SER A 156 -13.67 25.41 14.75
C SER A 156 -14.26 24.55 15.86
N ASP A 157 -13.42 23.86 16.65
CA ASP A 157 -13.85 23.02 17.77
C ASP A 157 -14.71 23.78 18.79
N SER A 158 -14.49 25.09 18.94
CA SER A 158 -15.27 25.94 19.84
C SER A 158 -16.76 25.90 19.51
N LEU A 159 -17.14 25.72 18.24
CA LEU A 159 -18.54 25.72 17.80
C LEU A 159 -19.36 24.57 18.39
N TYR A 160 -18.72 23.50 18.87
CA TYR A 160 -19.43 22.43 19.59
C TYR A 160 -19.97 22.88 20.97
N GLY A 161 -19.49 24.00 21.51
CA GLY A 161 -20.04 24.63 22.71
C GLY A 161 -21.29 25.47 22.46
N ALA A 162 -21.53 25.93 21.23
CA ALA A 162 -22.69 26.76 20.87
C ALA A 162 -24.08 26.15 21.23
N PRO A 163 -24.32 24.82 21.14
CA PRO A 163 -25.61 24.23 21.45
C PRO A 163 -26.12 24.49 22.87
N VAL A 164 -25.23 24.77 23.85
CA VAL A 164 -25.65 25.07 25.23
C VAL A 164 -26.63 26.24 25.26
N PHE A 165 -26.44 27.24 24.39
CA PHE A 165 -27.25 28.44 24.39
C PHE A 165 -28.67 28.20 23.84
N ALA A 166 -28.82 27.34 22.83
CA ALA A 166 -30.15 26.91 22.38
C ALA A 166 -30.88 26.11 23.46
N MET A 167 -30.15 25.29 24.24
CA MET A 167 -30.71 24.55 25.37
C MET A 167 -31.10 25.50 26.53
N LEU A 168 -30.29 26.51 26.83
CA LEU A 168 -30.60 27.52 27.85
C LEU A 168 -31.78 28.40 27.45
N TYR A 169 -31.88 28.79 26.18
CA TYR A 169 -33.08 29.44 25.65
C TYR A 169 -34.31 28.56 25.85
N LYS A 170 -34.22 27.26 25.51
CA LYS A 170 -35.34 26.33 25.71
C LYS A 170 -35.71 26.16 27.19
N ALA A 171 -34.73 26.20 28.09
CA ALA A 171 -34.92 26.07 29.52
C ALA A 171 -35.50 27.33 30.18
N THR A 172 -35.13 28.52 29.72
CA THR A 172 -35.42 29.80 30.40
C THR A 172 -36.42 30.69 29.67
N GLY A 173 -36.57 30.53 28.35
CA GLY A 173 -37.31 31.42 27.47
C GLY A 173 -36.57 32.71 27.08
N ASP A 174 -35.36 32.95 27.57
CA ASP A 174 -34.62 34.21 27.38
C ASP A 174 -33.85 34.23 26.05
N SER A 175 -34.27 35.11 25.12
CA SER A 175 -33.71 35.21 23.78
C SER A 175 -32.24 35.64 23.75
N LYS A 176 -31.72 36.26 24.82
CA LYS A 176 -30.31 36.71 24.89
C LYS A 176 -29.33 35.57 24.64
N TYR A 177 -29.70 34.34 25.02
CA TYR A 177 -28.85 33.17 24.79
C TYR A 177 -28.75 32.87 23.29
N LEU A 178 -29.83 33.05 22.51
CA LEU A 178 -29.78 32.90 21.06
C LEU A 178 -28.92 33.99 20.41
N ASP A 179 -28.96 35.22 20.92
CA ASP A 179 -28.12 36.31 20.43
C ASP A 179 -26.62 35.99 20.65
N ILE A 180 -26.26 35.57 21.87
CA ILE A 180 -24.89 35.13 22.20
C ILE A 180 -24.46 33.97 21.28
N MET A 181 -25.35 33.00 21.06
CA MET A 181 -25.09 31.85 20.19
C MET A 181 -24.81 32.28 18.75
N ASN A 182 -25.65 33.16 18.19
CA ASN A 182 -25.55 33.59 16.80
C ASN A 182 -24.30 34.45 16.58
N ASP A 183 -24.04 35.41 17.45
CA ASP A 183 -22.84 36.26 17.38
C ASP A 183 -21.57 35.42 17.43
N PHE A 184 -21.51 34.45 18.35
CA PHE A 184 -20.40 33.52 18.46
C PHE A 184 -20.26 32.62 17.22
N PHE A 185 -21.33 31.89 16.87
CA PHE A 185 -21.29 30.86 15.84
C PHE A 185 -20.96 31.44 14.47
N TRP A 186 -21.60 32.55 14.10
CA TRP A 186 -21.42 33.18 12.80
C TRP A 186 -20.10 33.94 12.72
N HIS A 187 -19.59 34.53 13.80
CA HIS A 187 -18.26 35.14 13.76
C HIS A 187 -17.16 34.13 13.47
N VAL A 188 -17.16 32.97 14.15
CA VAL A 188 -16.19 31.90 13.85
C VAL A 188 -16.41 31.38 12.43
N THR A 189 -17.65 31.08 12.04
CA THR A 189 -17.97 30.55 10.70
C THR A 189 -17.52 31.46 9.58
N ASP A 190 -17.86 32.75 9.64
CA ASP A 190 -17.55 33.70 8.58
C ASP A 190 -16.03 33.99 8.49
N THR A 191 -15.26 33.65 9.53
CA THR A 191 -13.80 33.83 9.58
C THR A 191 -13.03 32.63 9.01
N ILE A 192 -13.43 31.38 9.33
CA ILE A 192 -12.59 30.19 9.05
C ILE A 192 -13.23 29.12 8.15
N LEU A 193 -14.47 29.34 7.66
CA LEU A 193 -15.07 28.47 6.64
C LEU A 193 -14.39 28.71 5.28
N ASP A 194 -13.85 27.65 4.68
CA ASP A 194 -13.45 27.66 3.27
C ASP A 194 -14.72 27.54 2.41
N LYS A 195 -15.04 28.59 1.68
CA LYS A 195 -16.28 28.67 0.88
C LYS A 195 -16.24 27.81 -0.38
N ASP A 196 -15.06 27.41 -0.85
CA ASP A 196 -14.92 26.57 -2.04
C ASP A 196 -15.11 25.10 -1.69
N GLU A 197 -14.64 24.69 -0.50
CA GLU A 197 -14.75 23.31 -0.02
C GLU A 197 -15.99 23.06 0.83
N ASP A 198 -16.69 24.12 1.27
CA ASP A 198 -17.75 24.07 2.28
C ASP A 198 -17.31 23.34 3.57
N LEU A 199 -16.04 23.53 3.95
CA LEU A 199 -15.39 22.91 5.12
C LEU A 199 -14.55 23.94 5.89
N TYR A 200 -14.37 23.70 7.19
CA TYR A 200 -13.66 24.60 8.08
C TYR A 200 -12.16 24.31 8.11
N TYR A 201 -11.35 25.37 8.07
CA TYR A 201 -10.01 25.33 8.63
C TYR A 201 -10.09 25.11 10.15
N ARG A 202 -9.02 24.59 10.77
CA ARG A 202 -8.99 24.50 12.25
C ARG A 202 -9.14 25.90 12.86
N ASP A 203 -8.33 26.82 12.36
CA ASP A 203 -8.21 28.20 12.82
C ASP A 203 -7.55 29.04 11.69
N PRO A 204 -7.50 30.40 11.78
CA PRO A 204 -6.95 31.24 10.72
C PRO A 204 -5.50 30.92 10.34
N THR A 205 -4.71 30.31 11.24
CA THR A 205 -3.30 29.99 10.95
C THR A 205 -3.14 28.85 9.95
N TYR A 206 -4.20 28.10 9.63
CA TYR A 206 -4.19 27.04 8.61
C TYR A 206 -4.66 27.52 7.23
N MET A 207 -5.22 28.73 7.14
CA MET A 207 -5.58 29.31 5.85
C MET A 207 -4.32 29.52 5.00
N GLY A 208 -4.34 28.98 3.78
CA GLY A 208 -3.18 29.02 2.87
C GLY A 208 -2.10 27.96 3.13
N LYS A 209 -2.08 27.30 4.30
CA LYS A 209 -1.17 26.16 4.53
C LYS A 209 -1.57 24.96 3.67
N LYS A 210 -0.57 24.20 3.21
CA LYS A 210 -0.76 23.04 2.35
C LYS A 210 -0.18 21.77 2.96
N SER A 211 -0.78 20.63 2.62
CA SER A 211 -0.19 19.31 2.86
C SER A 211 1.09 19.11 2.04
N PRO A 212 1.89 18.07 2.30
CA PRO A 212 3.01 17.70 1.44
C PRO A 212 2.63 17.50 -0.04
N ASN A 213 1.37 17.15 -0.33
CA ASN A 213 0.85 17.01 -1.69
C ASN A 213 0.27 18.32 -2.27
N GLY A 214 0.49 19.46 -1.62
CA GLY A 214 0.04 20.78 -2.09
C GLY A 214 -1.47 21.05 -1.94
N LYS A 215 -2.18 20.24 -1.15
CA LYS A 215 -3.64 20.33 -0.95
C LYS A 215 -3.98 21.04 0.37
N LYS A 216 -5.25 21.44 0.57
CA LYS A 216 -5.69 22.18 1.77
C LYS A 216 -5.58 21.29 3.03
N LEU A 217 -5.31 21.92 4.18
CA LEU A 217 -5.31 21.26 5.50
C LEU A 217 -6.67 21.47 6.18
N LEU A 218 -7.61 20.55 5.93
CA LEU A 218 -8.96 20.58 6.48
C LEU A 218 -9.13 19.40 7.43
N TRP A 219 -9.10 19.68 8.73
CA TRP A 219 -9.03 18.62 9.73
C TRP A 219 -10.37 17.92 9.94
N SER A 220 -10.35 16.58 9.87
CA SER A 220 -11.53 15.71 10.03
C SER A 220 -12.24 15.98 11.36
N ARG A 221 -11.55 15.80 12.50
CA ARG A 221 -12.17 16.03 13.81
C ARG A 221 -12.62 17.49 14.02
N GLY A 222 -11.88 18.47 13.49
CA GLY A 222 -12.27 19.89 13.56
C GLY A 222 -13.61 20.16 12.90
N ASN A 223 -13.79 19.63 11.68
CA ASN A 223 -15.07 19.67 10.98
C ASN A 223 -16.14 18.82 11.67
N GLY A 224 -15.75 17.71 12.30
CA GLY A 224 -16.62 16.86 13.09
C GLY A 224 -17.29 17.60 14.24
N TRP A 225 -16.53 18.40 15.01
CA TRP A 225 -17.06 19.25 16.08
C TRP A 225 -18.16 20.19 15.57
N VAL A 226 -17.91 20.86 14.45
CA VAL A 226 -18.91 21.77 13.86
C VAL A 226 -20.12 21.01 13.35
N PHE A 227 -19.90 19.92 12.63
CA PHE A 227 -20.99 19.14 12.01
C PHE A 227 -21.93 18.54 13.06
N ALA A 228 -21.41 18.10 14.20
CA ALA A 228 -22.20 17.59 15.32
C ALA A 228 -22.85 18.68 16.19
N ALA A 229 -22.42 19.95 16.07
CA ALA A 229 -23.10 21.07 16.71
C ALA A 229 -24.49 21.31 16.09
N PHE A 230 -24.65 21.13 14.77
CA PHE A 230 -25.92 21.38 14.06
C PHE A 230 -27.10 20.56 14.60
N PRO A 231 -27.04 19.22 14.71
CA PRO A 231 -28.10 18.43 15.35
C PRO A 231 -28.49 18.94 16.74
N ARG A 232 -27.49 19.40 17.50
CA ARG A 232 -27.67 19.81 18.89
C ARG A 232 -28.22 21.23 19.00
N ILE A 233 -27.95 22.12 18.05
CA ILE A 233 -28.58 23.45 17.96
C ILE A 233 -30.02 23.30 17.46
N MET A 234 -30.20 22.68 16.29
CA MET A 234 -31.49 22.63 15.59
C MET A 234 -32.57 21.80 16.30
N ARG A 235 -32.18 20.95 17.26
CA ARG A 235 -33.14 20.25 18.14
C ARG A 235 -33.85 21.19 19.12
N TYR A 236 -33.23 22.29 19.51
CA TYR A 236 -33.77 23.22 20.51
C TYR A 236 -34.06 24.62 19.96
N LEU A 237 -33.49 24.96 18.81
CA LEU A 237 -33.76 26.22 18.10
C LEU A 237 -35.17 26.19 17.48
N PRO A 238 -36.02 27.20 17.74
CA PRO A 238 -37.32 27.31 17.07
C PRO A 238 -37.19 27.41 15.55
N LYS A 239 -38.10 26.77 14.81
CA LYS A 239 -38.08 26.76 13.33
C LYS A 239 -38.38 28.11 12.71
N ASP A 240 -39.09 28.97 13.43
CA ASP A 240 -39.41 30.36 13.05
C ASP A 240 -38.30 31.35 13.44
N ASN A 241 -37.20 30.89 14.06
CA ASN A 241 -36.05 31.73 14.32
C ASN A 241 -35.43 32.22 13.00
N PRO A 242 -35.07 33.51 12.86
CA PRO A 242 -34.57 34.07 11.60
C PRO A 242 -33.25 33.46 11.11
N PHE A 243 -32.48 32.80 11.98
CA PHE A 243 -31.24 32.12 11.61
C PHE A 243 -31.43 30.63 11.29
N TYR A 244 -32.60 30.04 11.50
CA TYR A 244 -32.82 28.59 11.35
C TYR A 244 -32.42 28.10 9.94
N GLU A 245 -32.92 28.75 8.89
CA GLU A 245 -32.60 28.40 7.51
C GLU A 245 -31.10 28.60 7.18
N ARG A 246 -30.43 29.57 7.82
CA ARG A 246 -28.98 29.77 7.64
C ARG A 246 -28.19 28.58 8.21
N TYR A 247 -28.62 28.03 9.36
CA TYR A 247 -28.04 26.81 9.91
C TYR A 247 -28.30 25.58 9.03
N VAL A 248 -29.55 25.40 8.55
CA VAL A 248 -29.92 24.29 7.66
C VAL A 248 -29.09 24.31 6.37
N ALA A 249 -29.00 25.48 5.71
CA ALA A 249 -28.26 25.63 4.47
C ALA A 249 -26.78 25.29 4.63
N LEU A 250 -26.13 25.77 5.70
CA LEU A 250 -24.72 25.44 5.97
C LEU A 250 -24.54 23.96 6.31
N TYR A 251 -25.41 23.38 7.14
CA TYR A 251 -25.39 21.96 7.47
C TYR A 251 -25.48 21.08 6.23
N GLN A 252 -26.39 21.37 5.30
CA GLN A 252 -26.55 20.60 4.05
C GLN A 252 -25.35 20.75 3.11
N ARG A 253 -24.76 21.94 3.01
CA ARG A 253 -23.51 22.15 2.24
C ARG A 253 -22.36 21.32 2.80
N MET A 254 -22.14 21.39 4.11
CA MET A 254 -21.14 20.55 4.79
C MET A 254 -21.42 19.06 4.61
N ALA A 255 -22.69 18.63 4.73
CA ALA A 255 -23.07 17.23 4.55
C ALA A 255 -22.69 16.71 3.15
N LYS A 256 -22.91 17.52 2.11
CA LYS A 256 -22.50 17.21 0.74
C LYS A 256 -20.96 17.12 0.61
N ALA A 257 -20.23 18.10 1.13
CA ALA A 257 -18.77 18.12 1.10
C ALA A 257 -18.18 16.89 1.82
N LEU A 258 -18.62 16.63 3.04
CA LEU A 258 -18.17 15.50 3.85
C LEU A 258 -18.47 14.15 3.18
N ALA A 259 -19.66 13.96 2.60
CA ALA A 259 -19.98 12.73 1.88
C ALA A 259 -19.03 12.48 0.69
N SER A 260 -18.55 13.53 0.02
CA SER A 260 -17.58 13.40 -1.07
C SER A 260 -16.16 13.02 -0.61
N CYS A 261 -15.84 13.25 0.66
CA CYS A 261 -14.56 12.89 1.27
C CYS A 261 -14.56 11.48 1.90
N GLN A 262 -15.68 10.75 1.88
CA GLN A 262 -15.77 9.42 2.49
C GLN A 262 -14.94 8.41 1.72
N HIS A 263 -14.08 7.66 2.42
CA HIS A 263 -13.27 6.63 1.79
C HIS A 263 -14.05 5.32 1.60
N ALA A 264 -13.52 4.38 0.80
CA ALA A 264 -14.20 3.14 0.45
C ALA A 264 -14.49 2.21 1.65
N ASP A 265 -13.75 2.34 2.74
CA ASP A 265 -13.97 1.63 4.01
C ASP A 265 -15.02 2.30 4.90
N GLY A 266 -15.63 3.40 4.44
CA GLY A 266 -16.64 4.16 5.16
C GLY A 266 -16.08 5.19 6.13
N LEU A 267 -14.77 5.22 6.35
CA LEU A 267 -14.11 6.08 7.33
C LEU A 267 -13.48 7.31 6.65
N TRP A 268 -13.42 8.42 7.38
CA TRP A 268 -12.70 9.60 6.94
C TRP A 268 -11.25 9.55 7.41
N ARG A 269 -10.37 10.16 6.61
CA ARG A 269 -8.96 10.33 6.93
C ARG A 269 -8.76 11.62 7.70
N SER A 270 -7.66 11.73 8.45
CA SER A 270 -7.42 12.87 9.33
C SER A 270 -7.41 14.22 8.59
N ASN A 271 -6.99 14.26 7.31
CA ASN A 271 -7.10 15.43 6.44
C ASN A 271 -8.17 15.23 5.37
N LEU A 272 -9.28 15.96 5.44
CA LEU A 272 -10.39 15.92 4.48
C LEU A 272 -10.00 16.53 3.12
N GLY A 273 -9.14 17.56 3.14
CA GLY A 273 -8.67 18.23 1.92
C GLY A 273 -7.61 17.43 1.16
N ASP A 274 -7.05 16.39 1.78
CA ASP A 274 -6.04 15.50 1.20
C ASP A 274 -6.07 14.12 1.89
N PRO A 275 -7.00 13.23 1.49
CA PRO A 275 -7.10 11.90 2.07
C PRO A 275 -5.81 11.07 1.92
N ASP A 276 -5.01 11.35 0.90
CA ASP A 276 -3.72 10.69 0.64
C ASP A 276 -2.58 11.21 1.55
N HIS A 277 -2.80 12.29 2.31
CA HIS A 277 -1.84 12.75 3.32
C HIS A 277 -1.67 11.72 4.45
N TYR A 278 -2.77 11.09 4.87
CA TYR A 278 -2.82 10.12 5.95
C TYR A 278 -3.79 8.98 5.60
N LEU A 279 -3.27 7.87 5.11
CA LEU A 279 -4.07 6.75 4.57
C LEU A 279 -4.82 5.93 5.61
N MET A 280 -4.49 6.08 6.90
CA MET A 280 -5.07 5.31 7.98
C MET A 280 -6.45 5.83 8.42
N PRO A 281 -7.34 4.93 8.89
CA PRO A 281 -8.62 5.31 9.45
C PRO A 281 -8.55 6.35 10.57
N GLU A 282 -9.52 7.25 10.64
CA GLU A 282 -9.69 8.18 11.77
C GLU A 282 -11.12 8.10 12.30
N THR A 283 -11.29 7.52 13.50
CA THR A 283 -12.62 7.14 14.02
C THR A 283 -13.35 8.27 14.72
N SER A 284 -12.67 9.29 15.26
CA SER A 284 -13.34 10.35 16.02
C SER A 284 -14.09 11.33 15.12
N GLY A 285 -13.47 11.82 14.05
CA GLY A 285 -14.14 12.60 13.01
C GLY A 285 -15.27 11.80 12.35
N THR A 286 -15.00 10.53 12.03
CA THR A 286 -16.02 9.65 11.45
C THR A 286 -17.25 9.47 12.36
N ALA A 287 -17.06 9.35 13.67
CA ALA A 287 -18.16 9.24 14.62
C ALA A 287 -19.02 10.52 14.66
N PHE A 288 -18.40 11.71 14.61
CA PHE A 288 -19.15 12.97 14.46
C PHE A 288 -19.98 13.02 13.20
N PHE A 289 -19.38 12.67 12.06
CA PHE A 289 -20.06 12.69 10.77
C PHE A 289 -21.22 11.70 10.76
N THR A 290 -21.00 10.49 11.25
CA THR A 290 -22.04 9.45 11.35
C THR A 290 -23.22 9.94 12.18
N TYR A 291 -22.98 10.56 13.34
CA TYR A 291 -24.03 11.17 14.15
C TYR A 291 -24.79 12.26 13.38
N GLY A 292 -24.08 13.20 12.76
CA GLY A 292 -24.70 14.30 12.02
C GLY A 292 -25.51 13.84 10.81
N PHE A 293 -25.01 12.88 10.03
CA PHE A 293 -25.72 12.32 8.89
C PHE A 293 -26.95 11.53 9.32
N ALA A 294 -26.80 10.63 10.30
CA ALA A 294 -27.90 9.80 10.77
C ALA A 294 -29.03 10.65 11.36
N TRP A 295 -28.69 11.69 12.13
CA TRP A 295 -29.68 12.64 12.64
C TRP A 295 -30.40 13.39 11.50
N GLY A 296 -29.68 13.88 10.49
CA GLY A 296 -30.28 14.60 9.37
C GLY A 296 -31.27 13.75 8.57
N ILE A 297 -30.97 12.47 8.39
CA ILE A 297 -31.89 11.50 7.78
C ILE A 297 -33.13 11.30 8.67
N ASN A 298 -32.93 11.12 9.99
CA ASN A 298 -34.04 10.98 10.95
C ASN A 298 -34.97 12.20 10.96
N GLN A 299 -34.43 13.41 10.73
CA GLN A 299 -35.21 14.66 10.67
C GLN A 299 -35.78 15.00 9.28
N GLY A 300 -35.47 14.21 8.25
CA GLY A 300 -35.87 14.51 6.87
C GLY A 300 -35.15 15.70 6.24
N LEU A 301 -34.03 16.15 6.81
CA LEU A 301 -33.20 17.24 6.28
C LEU A 301 -32.18 16.76 5.24
N LEU A 302 -31.89 15.45 5.20
CA LEU A 302 -31.00 14.81 4.25
C LEU A 302 -31.73 13.70 3.48
N ASP A 303 -31.48 13.62 2.18
CA ASP A 303 -32.09 12.60 1.31
C ASP A 303 -31.62 11.19 1.67
N ARG A 304 -32.57 10.27 1.85
CA ARG A 304 -32.29 8.88 2.25
C ARG A 304 -31.45 8.14 1.22
N LYS A 305 -31.75 8.28 -0.08
CA LYS A 305 -31.05 7.53 -1.14
C LYS A 305 -29.59 7.95 -1.25
N VAL A 306 -29.30 9.23 -0.99
CA VAL A 306 -27.93 9.76 -1.02
C VAL A 306 -27.16 9.39 0.24
N TYR A 307 -27.75 9.55 1.43
CA TYR A 307 -26.98 9.54 2.68
C TYR A 307 -27.11 8.26 3.52
N VAL A 308 -28.09 7.38 3.28
CA VAL A 308 -28.12 6.04 3.91
C VAL A 308 -26.86 5.23 3.58
N PRO A 309 -26.39 5.16 2.32
CA PRO A 309 -25.14 4.47 2.00
C PRO A 309 -23.93 5.03 2.77
N VAL A 310 -23.89 6.35 2.98
CA VAL A 310 -22.83 7.05 3.72
C VAL A 310 -22.82 6.59 5.19
N VAL A 311 -23.98 6.63 5.85
CA VAL A 311 -24.14 6.19 7.26
C VAL A 311 -23.85 4.70 7.42
N ALA A 312 -24.35 3.85 6.52
CA ALA A 312 -24.13 2.40 6.59
C ALA A 312 -22.64 2.07 6.52
N LYS A 313 -21.91 2.62 5.54
CA LYS A 313 -20.46 2.40 5.45
C LYS A 313 -19.72 2.92 6.68
N ALA A 314 -20.07 4.12 7.15
CA ALA A 314 -19.42 4.74 8.30
C ALA A 314 -19.63 3.94 9.59
N TRP A 315 -20.87 3.51 9.86
CA TRP A 315 -21.17 2.67 11.02
C TRP A 315 -20.46 1.32 10.97
N HIS A 316 -20.42 0.69 9.79
CA HIS A 316 -19.66 -0.55 9.60
C HIS A 316 -18.17 -0.37 9.93
N GLY A 317 -17.53 0.68 9.39
CA GLY A 317 -16.13 0.98 9.68
C GLY A 317 -15.87 1.30 11.16
N LEU A 318 -16.78 2.03 11.82
CA LEU A 318 -16.66 2.36 13.25
C LEU A 318 -16.76 1.09 14.11
N VAL A 319 -17.73 0.21 13.85
CA VAL A 319 -17.87 -1.06 14.56
C VAL A 319 -16.66 -1.95 14.31
N GLY A 320 -16.16 -2.02 13.07
CA GLY A 320 -14.93 -2.73 12.73
C GLY A 320 -13.69 -2.18 13.41
N SER A 321 -13.74 -0.96 13.94
CA SER A 321 -12.66 -0.33 14.71
C SER A 321 -12.75 -0.59 16.22
N VAL A 322 -13.73 -1.37 16.69
CA VAL A 322 -13.88 -1.74 18.10
C VAL A 322 -13.20 -3.08 18.35
N HIS A 323 -12.19 -3.08 19.21
CA HIS A 323 -11.45 -4.28 19.61
C HIS A 323 -12.34 -5.26 20.39
N PRO A 324 -11.94 -6.54 20.52
CA PRO A 324 -12.71 -7.54 21.26
C PRO A 324 -13.06 -7.16 22.70
N ASN A 325 -12.23 -6.35 23.38
CA ASN A 325 -12.47 -5.85 24.74
C ASN A 325 -13.34 -4.57 24.81
N GLY A 326 -13.82 -4.05 23.68
CA GLY A 326 -14.66 -2.84 23.62
C GLY A 326 -13.89 -1.53 23.40
N LYS A 327 -12.57 -1.57 23.29
CA LYS A 327 -11.77 -0.39 22.96
C LYS A 327 -12.04 0.09 21.54
N LEU A 328 -12.45 1.34 21.38
CA LEU A 328 -12.49 1.99 20.08
C LEU A 328 -11.08 2.44 19.67
N GLY A 329 -10.53 1.81 18.63
CA GLY A 329 -9.22 2.10 18.06
C GLY A 329 -9.22 3.25 17.05
N TRP A 330 -8.06 3.53 16.43
CA TRP A 330 -7.89 4.54 15.37
C TRP A 330 -8.28 5.97 15.73
N VAL A 331 -8.35 6.27 17.03
CA VAL A 331 -8.65 7.61 17.50
C VAL A 331 -7.37 8.43 17.40
N GLN A 332 -7.38 9.49 16.58
CA GLN A 332 -6.25 10.42 16.55
C GLN A 332 -6.10 11.08 17.94
N PRO A 333 -4.95 11.01 18.62
CA PRO A 333 -4.70 11.72 19.89
C PRO A 333 -5.02 13.23 19.85
N VAL A 334 -5.17 13.86 21.02
CA VAL A 334 -5.46 15.31 21.14
C VAL A 334 -4.40 16.13 20.40
N ASP A 335 -4.82 16.95 19.44
CA ASP A 335 -3.98 17.81 18.59
C ASP A 335 -4.87 18.92 17.99
N ALA A 336 -4.27 19.87 17.27
CA ALA A 336 -4.93 20.98 16.58
C ALA A 336 -4.81 20.87 15.04
N GLN A 337 -4.40 19.73 14.49
CA GLN A 337 -4.24 19.54 13.05
C GLN A 337 -4.37 18.07 12.65
N PRO A 338 -4.44 17.78 11.33
CA PRO A 338 -4.36 16.40 10.86
C PRO A 338 -3.09 15.69 11.33
N ARG A 339 -3.24 14.47 11.81
CA ARG A 339 -2.15 13.56 12.24
C ARG A 339 -2.52 12.11 11.94
N PRO A 340 -1.53 11.22 11.80
CA PRO A 340 -1.83 9.80 11.68
C PRO A 340 -2.37 9.23 13.01
N SER A 341 -3.10 8.13 12.94
CA SER A 341 -3.66 7.37 14.06
C SER A 341 -3.08 5.95 14.07
N LEU A 342 -3.18 5.26 15.21
CA LEU A 342 -2.76 3.87 15.34
C LEU A 342 -3.97 2.97 15.65
N PRO A 343 -3.92 1.67 15.34
CA PRO A 343 -4.98 0.73 15.70
C PRO A 343 -5.33 0.84 17.19
N VAL A 344 -4.32 0.95 18.04
CA VAL A 344 -4.46 0.96 19.50
C VAL A 344 -4.69 2.34 20.12
N THR A 345 -4.71 3.45 19.37
CA THR A 345 -4.99 4.76 19.99
C THR A 345 -6.48 4.93 20.24
N THR A 346 -6.83 5.33 21.46
CA THR A 346 -8.22 5.50 21.94
C THR A 346 -8.35 6.74 22.81
N HIS A 347 -9.56 7.28 22.93
CA HIS A 347 -9.86 8.37 23.87
C HIS A 347 -11.35 8.43 24.23
N GLU A 348 -11.66 8.89 25.45
CA GLU A 348 -13.03 8.98 25.97
C GLU A 348 -13.98 9.83 25.10
N TYR A 349 -13.50 10.96 24.55
CA TYR A 349 -14.34 11.79 23.68
C TYR A 349 -14.81 11.00 22.45
N ALA A 350 -13.93 10.23 21.81
CA ALA A 350 -14.26 9.45 20.62
C ALA A 350 -15.24 8.33 20.93
N ALA A 351 -15.09 7.68 22.09
CA ALA A 351 -16.07 6.72 22.57
C ALA A 351 -17.45 7.38 22.81
N GLY A 352 -17.50 8.58 23.39
CA GLY A 352 -18.75 9.36 23.50
C GLY A 352 -19.42 9.61 22.14
N LEU A 353 -18.63 9.97 21.14
CA LEU A 353 -19.13 10.22 19.79
C LEU A 353 -19.60 8.95 19.10
N PHE A 354 -18.91 7.83 19.33
CA PHE A 354 -19.37 6.52 18.90
C PHE A 354 -20.74 6.20 19.51
N LEU A 355 -20.94 6.51 20.81
CA LEU A 355 -22.23 6.34 21.47
C LEU A 355 -23.31 7.25 20.84
N LEU A 356 -23.00 8.52 20.56
CA LEU A 356 -23.92 9.43 19.86
C LEU A 356 -24.30 8.90 18.47
N ALA A 357 -23.31 8.48 17.69
CA ALA A 357 -23.52 7.94 16.34
C ALA A 357 -24.42 6.71 16.38
N GLY A 358 -24.09 5.72 17.22
CA GLY A 358 -24.87 4.51 17.38
C GLY A 358 -26.29 4.78 17.90
N SER A 359 -26.48 5.83 18.69
CA SER A 359 -27.81 6.25 19.17
C SER A 359 -28.73 6.73 18.04
N GLU A 360 -28.21 7.46 17.05
CA GLU A 360 -28.99 7.87 15.87
C GLU A 360 -29.14 6.74 14.85
N VAL A 361 -28.13 5.89 14.68
CA VAL A 361 -28.22 4.66 13.87
C VAL A 361 -29.29 3.72 14.42
N LEU A 362 -29.38 3.56 15.74
CA LEU A 362 -30.42 2.75 16.37
C LEU A 362 -31.84 3.26 16.05
N LYS A 363 -32.03 4.59 15.94
CA LYS A 363 -33.31 5.18 15.54
C LYS A 363 -33.63 4.92 14.06
N LEU A 364 -32.62 4.97 13.17
CA LEU A 364 -32.78 4.61 11.76
C LEU A 364 -33.17 3.13 11.59
N LEU A 365 -32.57 2.24 12.37
CA LEU A 365 -32.89 0.81 12.37
C LEU A 365 -34.31 0.55 12.86
N ARG A 366 -34.75 1.23 13.93
CA ARG A 366 -36.12 1.09 14.47
C ARG A 366 -37.20 1.70 13.59
N SER A 367 -36.83 2.52 12.62
CA SER A 367 -37.74 3.14 11.64
C SER A 367 -37.64 2.49 10.25
N ASP A 368 -36.96 1.34 10.15
CA ASP A 368 -36.73 0.57 8.91
C ASP A 368 -36.12 1.39 7.76
N VAL A 369 -35.47 2.52 8.06
CA VAL A 369 -34.75 3.34 7.07
C VAL A 369 -33.44 2.67 6.69
N VAL A 370 -32.82 1.96 7.64
CA VAL A 370 -31.67 1.09 7.44
C VAL A 370 -32.07 -0.30 7.94
N THR A 371 -31.76 -1.33 7.15
CA THR A 371 -31.91 -2.74 7.53
C THR A 371 -30.60 -3.47 7.23
N PRO A 372 -30.35 -4.67 7.77
CA PRO A 372 -29.19 -5.48 7.39
C PRO A 372 -29.07 -5.67 5.87
N ASP A 373 -30.20 -5.91 5.18
CA ASP A 373 -30.21 -6.09 3.72
C ASP A 373 -29.87 -4.80 2.97
N ILE A 374 -30.43 -3.65 3.40
CA ILE A 374 -30.11 -2.36 2.80
C ILE A 374 -28.64 -2.00 3.05
N ALA A 375 -28.14 -2.18 4.27
CA ALA A 375 -26.75 -1.90 4.62
C ALA A 375 -25.79 -2.81 3.85
N GLY A 376 -26.12 -4.10 3.72
CA GLY A 376 -25.34 -5.09 3.00
C GLY A 376 -25.13 -4.76 1.51
N GLN A 377 -26.02 -3.98 0.89
CA GLN A 377 -25.85 -3.52 -0.50
C GLN A 377 -24.70 -2.52 -0.67
N TYR A 378 -24.29 -1.84 0.41
CA TYR A 378 -23.32 -0.74 0.35
C TYR A 378 -21.99 -1.07 1.04
N ILE A 379 -21.92 -2.16 1.80
CA ILE A 379 -20.71 -2.58 2.50
C ILE A 379 -19.87 -3.46 1.56
N PRO A 380 -18.58 -3.15 1.35
CA PRO A 380 -17.73 -3.95 0.50
C PRO A 380 -17.67 -5.40 0.98
N ASP A 381 -17.74 -6.36 0.05
CA ASP A 381 -17.45 -7.75 0.38
C ASP A 381 -15.97 -7.89 0.72
N ASN A 382 -15.70 -7.96 2.02
CA ASN A 382 -14.37 -8.15 2.55
C ASN A 382 -13.90 -9.60 2.38
N SER A 383 -14.56 -10.48 1.64
CA SER A 383 -14.02 -11.80 1.31
C SER A 383 -12.89 -11.73 0.28
N THR A 384 -12.98 -10.80 -0.68
CA THR A 384 -12.11 -10.75 -1.87
C THR A 384 -10.94 -9.78 -1.69
N ILE A 385 -9.80 -10.00 -2.34
CA ILE A 385 -8.74 -8.97 -2.36
C ILE A 385 -8.95 -7.91 -3.48
N LEU A 386 -10.11 -7.91 -4.13
CA LEU A 386 -10.42 -7.00 -5.22
C LEU A 386 -11.21 -5.78 -4.70
N PRO A 387 -10.84 -4.55 -5.08
CA PRO A 387 -11.61 -3.37 -4.73
C PRO A 387 -13.03 -3.44 -5.32
N PHE A 388 -14.01 -2.87 -4.61
CA PHE A 388 -15.40 -2.83 -5.07
C PHE A 388 -15.54 -2.25 -6.49
N GLY A 389 -14.77 -1.19 -6.79
CA GLY A 389 -14.75 -0.56 -8.11
C GLY A 389 -14.14 -1.43 -9.21
N ALA A 390 -13.29 -2.40 -8.87
CA ALA A 390 -12.72 -3.35 -9.83
C ALA A 390 -13.73 -4.42 -10.24
N VAL A 391 -14.72 -4.73 -9.40
CA VAL A 391 -15.72 -5.80 -9.63
C VAL A 391 -17.04 -5.26 -10.19
N ASN A 392 -17.45 -4.05 -9.79
CA ASN A 392 -18.80 -3.53 -10.05
C ASN A 392 -18.88 -2.42 -11.11
N LYS A 393 -17.78 -2.12 -11.82
CA LYS A 393 -17.75 -1.10 -12.87
C LYS A 393 -17.39 -1.72 -14.21
N ASP A 394 -18.06 -1.25 -15.26
CA ASP A 394 -17.73 -1.64 -16.65
C ASP A 394 -16.37 -1.11 -17.11
N SER A 395 -15.91 0.00 -16.53
CA SER A 395 -14.62 0.63 -16.84
C SER A 395 -14.04 1.35 -15.63
N LEU A 396 -12.71 1.28 -15.48
CA LEU A 396 -11.97 1.98 -14.43
C LEU A 396 -11.81 3.47 -14.75
N LYS A 397 -11.72 4.33 -13.74
CA LYS A 397 -11.38 5.77 -13.86
C LYS A 397 -10.00 6.06 -13.29
N GLY A 398 -9.40 7.20 -13.62
CA GLY A 398 -8.12 7.64 -13.05
C GLY A 398 -8.08 7.70 -11.52
N THR A 399 -9.23 7.94 -10.87
CA THR A 399 -9.38 7.86 -9.41
C THR A 399 -9.31 6.43 -8.87
N ASP A 400 -9.64 5.42 -9.68
CA ASP A 400 -9.53 4.00 -9.31
C ASP A 400 -8.08 3.52 -9.44
N HIS A 401 -7.40 3.87 -10.54
CA HIS A 401 -6.00 3.53 -10.78
C HIS A 401 -5.34 4.58 -11.72
N PRO A 402 -4.09 5.01 -11.47
CA PRO A 402 -3.35 5.88 -12.39
C PRO A 402 -3.21 5.35 -13.85
N LEU A 403 -3.35 4.04 -14.06
CA LEU A 403 -3.24 3.38 -15.37
C LEU A 403 -4.62 2.96 -15.91
N ALA A 404 -5.73 3.46 -15.36
CA ALA A 404 -7.08 3.04 -15.71
C ALA A 404 -7.35 3.06 -17.22
N ASP A 405 -6.93 4.12 -17.93
CA ASP A 405 -7.10 4.21 -19.39
C ASP A 405 -6.35 3.09 -20.12
N LYS A 406 -5.13 2.76 -19.68
CA LYS A 406 -4.32 1.69 -20.28
C LYS A 406 -4.93 0.32 -19.98
N ILE A 407 -5.40 0.09 -18.76
CA ILE A 407 -6.08 -1.15 -18.36
C ILE A 407 -7.34 -1.35 -19.23
N ASN A 408 -8.19 -0.32 -19.35
CA ASN A 408 -9.41 -0.37 -20.14
C ASN A 408 -9.13 -0.63 -21.63
N ILE A 409 -8.10 0.02 -22.20
CA ILE A 409 -7.68 -0.19 -23.59
C ILE A 409 -7.13 -1.60 -23.80
N PHE A 410 -6.28 -2.09 -22.88
CA PHE A 410 -5.74 -3.43 -22.91
C PHE A 410 -6.86 -4.48 -22.92
N LEU A 411 -7.83 -4.41 -22.00
CA LEU A 411 -8.92 -5.39 -21.90
C LEU A 411 -9.74 -5.46 -23.19
N LYS A 412 -9.99 -4.33 -23.85
CA LYS A 412 -10.64 -4.30 -25.17
C LYS A 412 -9.79 -4.99 -26.25
N ARG A 413 -8.49 -4.72 -26.27
CA ARG A 413 -7.55 -5.31 -27.25
C ARG A 413 -7.31 -6.80 -27.01
N GLN A 414 -7.28 -7.25 -25.76
CA GLN A 414 -7.17 -8.65 -25.38
C GLN A 414 -8.30 -9.47 -26.02
N GLN A 415 -9.54 -9.00 -25.93
CA GLN A 415 -10.71 -9.65 -26.55
C GLN A 415 -10.65 -9.66 -28.08
N GLN A 416 -9.94 -8.71 -28.69
CA GLN A 416 -9.75 -8.61 -30.14
C GLN A 416 -8.55 -9.41 -30.65
N THR A 417 -7.72 -9.94 -29.76
CA THR A 417 -6.51 -10.68 -30.12
C THR A 417 -6.90 -12.04 -30.68
N LYS A 418 -6.71 -12.22 -31.99
CA LYS A 418 -7.11 -13.44 -32.72
C LYS A 418 -6.10 -14.59 -32.60
N THR A 419 -4.82 -14.25 -32.40
CA THR A 419 -3.72 -15.23 -32.35
C THR A 419 -3.05 -15.18 -30.99
N PHE A 420 -3.08 -16.30 -30.26
CA PHE A 420 -2.46 -16.44 -28.94
C PHE A 420 -2.05 -17.89 -28.72
N THR A 421 -0.86 -18.08 -28.15
CA THR A 421 -0.33 -19.40 -27.78
C THR A 421 -0.03 -19.41 -26.29
N ALA A 422 -0.82 -20.17 -25.53
CA ALA A 422 -0.58 -20.43 -24.11
C ALA A 422 0.76 -21.16 -23.90
N THR A 423 1.38 -21.03 -22.73
CA THR A 423 2.63 -21.76 -22.44
C THR A 423 2.40 -23.27 -22.34
N GLY A 424 1.18 -23.67 -21.97
CA GLY A 424 0.82 -25.06 -21.70
C GLY A 424 1.27 -25.55 -20.34
N PHE A 425 1.78 -24.67 -19.47
CA PHE A 425 2.12 -25.01 -18.10
C PHE A 425 0.88 -25.26 -17.25
N SER A 426 1.08 -26.03 -16.19
CA SER A 426 0.14 -26.32 -15.13
C SER A 426 0.78 -26.01 -13.78
N ARG A 427 0.02 -26.06 -12.68
CA ARG A 427 0.64 -25.93 -11.35
C ARG A 427 1.70 -26.98 -11.05
N ASN A 428 1.67 -28.13 -11.71
CA ASN A 428 2.67 -29.18 -11.49
C ASN A 428 4.06 -28.77 -12.00
N ASP A 429 4.13 -27.88 -13.00
CA ASP A 429 5.40 -27.37 -13.49
C ASP A 429 6.16 -26.56 -12.42
N TYR A 430 5.47 -25.95 -11.46
CA TYR A 430 6.11 -25.37 -10.27
C TYR A 430 6.78 -26.44 -9.41
N LEU A 431 6.08 -27.56 -9.19
CA LEU A 431 6.58 -28.68 -8.38
C LEU A 431 7.78 -29.36 -9.04
N ASP A 432 7.80 -29.49 -10.37
CA ASP A 432 8.91 -30.09 -11.12
C ASP A 432 10.22 -29.34 -10.84
N VAL A 433 10.17 -28.00 -10.89
CA VAL A 433 11.33 -27.14 -10.57
C VAL A 433 11.77 -27.32 -9.12
N ILE A 434 10.81 -27.34 -8.19
CA ILE A 434 11.10 -27.51 -6.76
C ILE A 434 11.74 -28.87 -6.50
N ALA A 435 11.18 -29.94 -7.06
CA ALA A 435 11.63 -31.32 -6.86
C ALA A 435 13.08 -31.54 -7.28
N GLY A 436 13.48 -30.98 -8.43
CA GLY A 436 14.87 -31.03 -8.90
C GLY A 436 15.82 -30.37 -7.91
N GLN A 437 15.48 -29.17 -7.45
CA GLN A 437 16.33 -28.40 -6.53
C GLN A 437 16.43 -29.02 -5.14
N VAL A 438 15.32 -29.43 -4.51
CA VAL A 438 15.38 -30.01 -3.15
C VAL A 438 16.13 -31.35 -3.14
N LYS A 439 16.00 -32.15 -4.20
CA LYS A 439 16.78 -33.39 -4.34
C LYS A 439 18.28 -33.10 -4.43
N ALA A 440 18.65 -32.04 -5.17
CA ALA A 440 20.04 -31.62 -5.25
C ALA A 440 20.55 -31.05 -3.92
N MET A 441 19.73 -30.33 -3.15
CA MET A 441 20.11 -29.77 -1.85
C MET A 441 20.21 -30.80 -0.72
N GLN A 442 19.49 -31.93 -0.81
CA GLN A 442 19.51 -32.99 0.21
C GLN A 442 20.94 -33.49 0.52
N LYS A 443 21.83 -33.54 -0.47
CA LYS A 443 23.24 -33.97 -0.30
C LYS A 443 24.06 -33.03 0.58
N TYR A 444 23.57 -31.82 0.84
CA TYR A 444 24.20 -30.81 1.68
C TYR A 444 23.50 -30.63 3.03
N GLN A 445 22.58 -31.53 3.38
CA GLN A 445 21.98 -31.53 4.71
C GLN A 445 22.93 -32.14 5.75
N ASP A 446 23.18 -31.42 6.85
CA ASP A 446 23.94 -31.93 7.99
C ASP A 446 23.12 -32.93 8.85
N SER A 447 23.76 -33.53 9.85
CA SER A 447 23.11 -34.51 10.74
C SER A 447 22.01 -33.92 11.63
N ALA A 448 21.96 -32.60 11.78
CA ALA A 448 20.93 -31.91 12.56
C ALA A 448 19.75 -31.45 11.68
N GLY A 449 19.86 -31.57 10.35
CA GLY A 449 18.82 -31.18 9.41
C GLY A 449 19.05 -29.83 8.72
N ARG A 450 20.17 -29.13 8.97
CA ARG A 450 20.50 -27.83 8.34
C ARG A 450 21.01 -28.03 6.93
N ILE A 451 20.66 -27.11 6.03
CA ILE A 451 21.22 -27.09 4.67
C ILE A 451 22.46 -26.21 4.63
N ILE A 452 23.61 -26.83 4.37
CA ILE A 452 24.92 -26.17 4.35
C ILE A 452 25.25 -25.72 2.94
N ASP A 453 25.66 -24.46 2.77
CA ASP A 453 26.03 -23.95 1.46
C ASP A 453 27.34 -24.60 0.96
N PRO A 454 27.37 -25.14 -0.27
CA PRO A 454 28.54 -25.87 -0.77
C PRO A 454 29.74 -24.97 -1.04
N VAL A 455 29.56 -23.65 -1.15
CA VAL A 455 30.65 -22.69 -1.38
C VAL A 455 31.16 -22.16 -0.04
N THR A 456 30.27 -21.66 0.83
CA THR A 456 30.69 -21.04 2.10
C THR A 456 30.95 -22.06 3.21
N LYS A 457 30.43 -23.29 3.08
CA LYS A 457 30.52 -24.38 4.07
C LYS A 457 29.78 -24.09 5.39
N GLU A 458 28.82 -23.17 5.37
CA GLU A 458 28.00 -22.79 6.53
C GLU A 458 26.50 -22.78 6.18
N GLU A 459 25.64 -22.85 7.20
CA GLU A 459 24.20 -22.61 7.01
C GLU A 459 23.97 -21.12 6.70
N MET A 460 23.42 -20.84 5.52
CA MET A 460 23.21 -19.46 5.09
C MET A 460 21.79 -18.99 5.36
N TYR A 461 21.65 -18.01 6.25
CA TYR A 461 20.43 -17.24 6.47
C TYR A 461 19.18 -18.13 6.62
N PHE A 462 18.17 -17.99 5.77
CA PHE A 462 16.88 -18.68 5.84
C PHE A 462 16.77 -19.85 4.84
N THR A 463 17.90 -20.45 4.46
CA THR A 463 17.94 -21.61 3.54
C THR A 463 17.11 -22.78 4.07
N THR A 464 17.37 -23.22 5.30
CA THR A 464 16.79 -24.41 5.91
C THR A 464 15.26 -24.35 6.04
N PRO A 465 14.63 -23.27 6.54
CA PRO A 465 13.16 -23.22 6.60
C PRO A 465 12.52 -23.15 5.20
N CYS A 466 13.18 -22.50 4.21
CA CYS A 466 12.69 -22.50 2.83
C CYS A 466 12.77 -23.89 2.17
N TYR A 467 13.82 -24.66 2.46
CA TYR A 467 13.93 -26.06 2.05
C TYR A 467 12.82 -26.92 2.67
N ALA A 468 12.56 -26.77 3.96
CA ALA A 468 11.46 -27.46 4.65
C ALA A 468 10.11 -27.16 4.01
N HIS A 469 9.79 -25.89 3.74
CA HIS A 469 8.56 -25.48 3.08
C HIS A 469 8.41 -26.11 1.68
N SER A 470 9.49 -26.07 0.89
CA SER A 470 9.51 -26.62 -0.46
C SER A 470 9.16 -28.12 -0.49
N ILE A 471 9.71 -28.90 0.45
CA ILE A 471 9.38 -30.33 0.58
C ILE A 471 7.95 -30.54 1.13
N ALA A 472 7.50 -29.68 2.04
CA ALA A 472 6.15 -29.76 2.58
C ALA A 472 5.10 -29.59 1.47
N ALA A 473 5.34 -28.66 0.53
CA ALA A 473 4.48 -28.46 -0.64
C ALA A 473 4.45 -29.70 -1.54
N LEU A 474 5.61 -30.29 -1.88
CA LEU A 474 5.69 -31.54 -2.65
C LEU A 474 4.94 -32.69 -1.96
N THR A 475 5.09 -32.79 -0.64
CA THR A 475 4.44 -33.82 0.18
C THR A 475 2.92 -33.66 0.14
N GLN A 476 2.42 -32.44 0.38
CA GLN A 476 1.00 -32.13 0.36
C GLN A 476 0.39 -32.30 -1.04
N ALA A 477 1.17 -32.02 -2.10
CA ALA A 477 0.76 -32.25 -3.48
C ALA A 477 0.64 -33.73 -3.86
N GLY A 478 1.20 -34.65 -3.05
CA GLY A 478 1.35 -36.05 -3.44
C GLY A 478 2.34 -36.25 -4.59
N TYR A 479 3.29 -35.32 -4.76
CA TYR A 479 4.34 -35.43 -5.77
C TYR A 479 5.25 -36.64 -5.44
N PRO A 480 5.72 -37.42 -6.43
CA PRO A 480 6.44 -38.66 -6.19
C PRO A 480 7.87 -38.45 -5.64
N ILE A 481 7.98 -38.16 -4.34
CA ILE A 481 9.23 -38.05 -3.59
C ILE A 481 9.42 -39.20 -2.59
N SER A 482 10.66 -39.49 -2.23
CA SER A 482 10.99 -40.57 -1.29
C SER A 482 10.62 -40.20 0.15
N ARG A 483 10.31 -41.21 0.98
CA ARG A 483 10.09 -41.00 2.43
C ARG A 483 11.30 -40.36 3.12
N ALA A 484 12.51 -40.69 2.66
CA ALA A 484 13.74 -40.09 3.17
C ALA A 484 13.82 -38.58 2.89
N LEU A 485 13.34 -38.13 1.72
CA LEU A 485 13.28 -36.71 1.40
C LEU A 485 12.20 -35.99 2.23
N ILE A 486 11.04 -36.64 2.46
CA ILE A 486 10.01 -36.09 3.36
C ILE A 486 10.55 -35.92 4.78
N GLU A 487 11.23 -36.95 5.32
CA GLU A 487 11.87 -36.86 6.65
C GLU A 487 12.95 -35.76 6.67
N SER A 488 13.78 -35.66 5.64
CA SER A 488 14.77 -34.58 5.48
C SER A 488 14.13 -33.19 5.60
N GLY A 489 12.97 -32.96 4.98
CA GLY A 489 12.21 -31.71 5.10
C GLY A 489 11.66 -31.48 6.52
N MET A 490 11.17 -32.53 7.19
CA MET A 490 10.70 -32.42 8.58
C MET A 490 11.84 -32.14 9.56
N SER A 491 13.01 -32.75 9.39
CA SER A 491 14.20 -32.44 10.21
C SER A 491 14.69 -31.00 10.00
N ALA A 492 14.61 -30.49 8.77
CA ALA A 492 14.89 -29.09 8.50
C ALA A 492 13.91 -28.14 9.23
N LEU A 493 12.63 -28.53 9.34
CA LEU A 493 11.66 -27.78 10.13
C LEU A 493 11.95 -27.87 11.64
N ASP A 494 12.30 -29.07 12.14
CA ASP A 494 12.67 -29.30 13.55
C ASP A 494 13.76 -28.29 13.98
N VAL A 495 14.90 -28.27 13.26
CA VAL A 495 16.03 -27.38 13.59
C VAL A 495 15.73 -25.91 13.38
N SER A 496 14.91 -25.55 12.37
CA SER A 496 14.52 -24.16 12.12
C SER A 496 13.66 -23.58 13.25
N LEU A 497 12.70 -24.36 13.75
CA LEU A 497 11.85 -23.95 14.87
C LEU A 497 12.62 -23.91 16.20
N GLU A 498 13.56 -24.83 16.40
CA GLU A 498 14.47 -24.78 17.55
C GLU A 498 15.34 -23.53 17.54
N ALA A 499 15.91 -23.17 16.39
CA ALA A 499 16.73 -21.97 16.23
C ALA A 499 15.91 -20.69 16.53
N LEU A 500 14.67 -20.60 16.05
CA LEU A 500 13.78 -19.47 16.38
C LEU A 500 13.45 -19.41 17.87
N ALA A 501 13.08 -20.54 18.49
CA ALA A 501 12.70 -20.57 19.90
C ALA A 501 13.87 -20.23 20.85
N LYS A 502 15.11 -20.56 20.44
CA LYS A 502 16.35 -20.24 21.17
C LYS A 502 16.93 -18.86 20.83
N ALA A 503 16.34 -18.14 19.87
CA ALA A 503 16.89 -16.89 19.32
C ALA A 503 18.30 -17.04 18.72
N GLU A 504 18.54 -18.17 18.04
CA GLU A 504 19.81 -18.50 17.36
C GLU A 504 19.62 -18.75 15.84
N PRO A 505 18.84 -17.94 15.09
CA PRO A 505 18.71 -18.12 13.65
C PRO A 505 20.03 -17.84 12.92
N ALA A 506 20.31 -18.60 11.85
CA ALA A 506 21.56 -18.48 11.11
C ALA A 506 21.76 -17.08 10.54
N GLY A 507 22.97 -16.55 10.70
CA GLY A 507 23.35 -15.21 10.24
C GLY A 507 22.51 -14.07 10.83
N ASN A 508 21.79 -14.27 11.94
CA ASN A 508 20.87 -13.28 12.52
C ASN A 508 19.76 -12.83 11.54
N HIS A 509 19.13 -13.80 10.85
CA HIS A 509 18.07 -13.59 9.85
C HIS A 509 16.71 -14.20 10.27
N GLY A 510 16.41 -14.26 11.58
CA GLY A 510 15.16 -14.86 12.07
C GLY A 510 13.89 -14.23 11.49
N ASP A 511 13.95 -12.98 11.03
CA ASP A 511 12.86 -12.27 10.33
C ASP A 511 12.28 -13.06 9.15
N PHE A 512 13.11 -13.88 8.48
CA PHE A 512 12.74 -14.63 7.27
C PHE A 512 12.39 -16.10 7.55
N TYR A 513 12.51 -16.57 8.79
CA TYR A 513 12.25 -17.97 9.11
C TYR A 513 10.75 -18.25 9.25
N THR A 514 10.04 -17.38 9.95
CA THR A 514 8.67 -17.66 10.42
C THR A 514 7.69 -17.87 9.28
N TRP A 515 7.78 -17.10 8.19
CA TRP A 515 6.91 -17.28 7.03
C TRP A 515 7.01 -18.69 6.42
N PRO A 516 8.16 -19.13 5.86
CA PRO A 516 8.28 -20.48 5.32
C PRO A 516 8.10 -21.59 6.38
N ALA A 517 8.54 -21.37 7.62
CA ALA A 517 8.38 -22.37 8.68
C ALA A 517 6.92 -22.65 9.03
N LEU A 518 6.05 -21.62 9.06
CA LEU A 518 4.63 -21.81 9.34
C LEU A 518 3.88 -22.45 8.17
N PHE A 519 4.24 -22.14 6.91
CA PHE A 519 3.73 -22.93 5.78
C PHE A 519 4.16 -24.39 5.88
N ALA A 520 5.42 -24.67 6.19
CA ALA A 520 5.91 -26.03 6.35
C ALA A 520 5.18 -26.78 7.47
N TYR A 521 4.97 -26.12 8.62
CA TYR A 521 4.21 -26.65 9.76
C TYR A 521 2.79 -27.07 9.37
N GLU A 522 2.08 -26.21 8.64
CA GLU A 522 0.73 -26.49 8.16
C GLU A 522 0.70 -27.67 7.17
N LEU A 523 1.60 -27.65 6.17
CA LEU A 523 1.62 -28.60 5.06
C LEU A 523 2.12 -29.99 5.48
N PHE A 524 3.09 -30.09 6.39
CA PHE A 524 3.51 -31.37 6.97
C PHE A 524 2.50 -31.94 7.97
N GLY A 525 1.45 -31.20 8.32
CA GLY A 525 0.46 -31.58 9.32
C GLY A 525 -0.18 -32.95 9.11
N SER A 526 -0.25 -33.50 7.89
CA SER A 526 -0.77 -34.86 7.69
C SER A 526 0.31 -35.95 7.77
N SER A 527 1.58 -35.59 7.56
CA SER A 527 2.72 -36.52 7.48
C SER A 527 3.52 -36.63 8.78
N ALA A 528 3.51 -35.61 9.62
CA ALA A 528 4.24 -35.60 10.89
C ALA A 528 3.56 -36.46 11.97
N SER A 529 4.36 -37.05 12.86
CA SER A 529 3.87 -37.76 14.05
C SER A 529 3.18 -36.80 15.03
N ALA A 530 2.30 -37.32 15.88
CA ALA A 530 1.63 -36.51 16.91
C ALA A 530 2.65 -35.82 17.85
N GLN A 531 3.71 -36.54 18.23
CA GLN A 531 4.79 -36.03 19.07
C GLN A 531 5.53 -34.86 18.42
N ARG A 532 5.89 -34.99 17.13
CA ARG A 532 6.59 -33.93 16.40
C ARG A 532 5.72 -32.68 16.24
N LYS A 533 4.41 -32.83 15.98
CA LYS A 533 3.48 -31.69 15.94
C LYS A 533 3.35 -30.97 17.26
N GLU A 534 3.32 -31.71 18.38
CA GLU A 534 3.28 -31.13 19.71
C GLU A 534 4.57 -30.33 19.98
N GLN A 535 5.74 -30.91 19.63
CA GLN A 535 7.02 -30.23 19.73
C GLN A 535 7.04 -28.94 18.89
N TRP A 536 6.64 -28.99 17.61
CA TRP A 536 6.55 -27.81 16.76
C TRP A 536 5.64 -26.74 17.33
N SER A 537 4.46 -27.11 17.80
CA SER A 537 3.50 -26.15 18.38
C SER A 537 4.07 -25.50 19.63
N ARG A 538 4.79 -26.25 20.48
CA ARG A 538 5.50 -25.72 21.64
C ARG A 538 6.62 -24.75 21.25
N LEU A 539 7.40 -25.08 20.23
CA LEU A 539 8.49 -24.22 19.73
C LEU A 539 7.94 -22.93 19.13
N ILE A 540 6.90 -23.00 18.29
CA ILE A 540 6.25 -21.82 17.68
C ILE A 540 5.63 -20.90 18.74
N ALA A 541 4.97 -21.48 19.75
CA ALA A 541 4.44 -20.72 20.88
C ALA A 541 5.56 -20.04 21.70
N GLY A 542 6.75 -20.65 21.76
CA GLY A 542 7.91 -20.13 22.48
C GLY A 542 8.70 -19.03 21.77
N ILE A 543 8.43 -18.75 20.49
CA ILE A 543 9.15 -17.71 19.74
C ILE A 543 8.89 -16.33 20.36
N LYS A 544 9.98 -15.63 20.68
CA LYS A 544 9.98 -14.23 21.14
C LYS A 544 10.49 -13.33 20.02
N PRO A 545 9.61 -12.63 19.28
CA PRO A 545 9.99 -11.75 18.17
C PRO A 545 11.10 -10.76 18.54
N GLU A 546 11.04 -10.17 19.73
CA GLU A 546 11.99 -9.18 20.23
C GLU A 546 13.43 -9.67 20.37
N ASN A 547 13.62 -10.99 20.49
CA ASN A 547 14.95 -11.61 20.57
C ASN A 547 15.36 -12.29 19.26
N SER A 548 14.38 -12.78 18.50
CA SER A 548 14.63 -13.64 17.33
C SER A 548 14.73 -12.85 16.03
N TYR A 549 14.12 -11.67 15.96
CA TYR A 549 14.05 -10.85 14.76
C TYR A 549 15.04 -9.68 14.85
N ARG A 550 15.85 -9.51 13.81
CA ARG A 550 16.82 -8.42 13.72
C ARG A 550 16.14 -7.07 13.58
N VAL A 551 15.00 -7.01 12.88
CA VAL A 551 14.23 -5.77 12.68
C VAL A 551 12.89 -5.79 13.41
N PHE A 552 12.86 -6.38 14.61
CA PHE A 552 11.72 -6.24 15.51
C PHE A 552 11.41 -4.77 15.80
N ARG A 553 10.12 -4.43 15.78
CA ARG A 553 9.64 -3.08 16.07
C ARG A 553 8.61 -3.08 17.19
N LYS A 554 8.98 -2.54 18.35
CA LYS A 554 8.06 -2.44 19.48
C LYS A 554 6.88 -1.50 19.18
N PRO A 555 5.62 -1.94 19.34
CA PRO A 555 4.46 -1.07 19.26
C PRO A 555 4.52 0.10 20.25
N TYR A 556 4.12 1.29 19.80
CA TYR A 556 4.04 2.48 20.66
C TYR A 556 2.86 2.38 21.62
N LYS A 557 3.06 2.83 22.85
CA LYS A 557 1.96 3.02 23.81
C LYS A 557 1.18 4.28 23.47
N ALA A 558 -0.09 4.34 23.88
CA ALA A 558 -1.00 5.45 23.55
C ALA A 558 -0.45 6.85 23.97
N TYR A 559 0.32 6.93 25.05
CA TYR A 559 0.93 8.18 25.52
C TYR A 559 2.21 8.58 24.76
N GLU A 560 2.76 7.71 23.91
CA GLU A 560 4.00 7.93 23.13
C GLU A 560 3.74 8.51 21.72
N HIS A 561 2.54 9.05 21.48
CA HIS A 561 2.11 9.56 20.16
C HIS A 561 3.06 10.60 19.55
N GLY A 562 3.74 11.43 20.37
CA GLY A 562 4.76 12.36 19.87
C GLY A 562 5.97 11.67 19.23
N ILE A 563 6.39 10.52 19.77
CA ILE A 563 7.47 9.70 19.19
C ILE A 563 6.98 9.10 17.88
N PHE A 564 5.77 8.52 17.87
CA PHE A 564 5.14 7.99 16.67
C PHE A 564 5.08 9.04 15.55
N TYR A 565 4.57 10.24 15.82
CA TYR A 565 4.50 11.32 14.82
C TYR A 565 5.86 11.73 14.27
N ASN A 566 6.90 11.69 15.11
CA ASN A 566 8.25 12.00 14.69
C ASN A 566 8.93 10.88 13.89
N SER A 567 8.45 9.63 14.01
CA SER A 567 9.01 8.45 13.34
C SER A 567 8.22 8.01 12.10
N PHE A 568 6.92 8.35 12.02
CA PHE A 568 6.06 7.96 10.90
C PHE A 568 6.58 8.52 9.57
N GLY A 569 6.71 7.65 8.56
CA GLY A 569 7.24 8.02 7.24
C GLY A 569 8.75 8.27 7.19
N LYS A 570 9.51 7.95 8.24
CA LYS A 570 10.99 7.97 8.24
C LYS A 570 11.56 6.56 8.10
N ALA A 571 12.88 6.40 8.26
CA ALA A 571 13.64 5.13 8.22
C ALA A 571 13.30 4.15 9.37
N TRP A 572 12.02 3.99 9.65
CA TRP A 572 11.46 3.08 10.63
C TRP A 572 11.07 1.75 9.98
N ALA A 573 10.48 1.80 8.78
CA ALA A 573 10.01 0.65 8.01
C ALA A 573 10.99 0.27 6.89
N ASN A 574 11.11 -1.04 6.63
CA ASN A 574 11.88 -1.61 5.53
C ASN A 574 11.26 -2.95 5.10
N ASN A 575 11.75 -3.54 4.02
CA ASN A 575 11.18 -4.78 3.48
C ASN A 575 11.32 -5.99 4.44
N TRP A 576 12.37 -6.05 5.27
CA TRP A 576 12.57 -7.13 6.25
C TRP A 576 11.44 -7.18 7.27
N ASN A 577 10.99 -6.00 7.72
CA ASN A 577 9.89 -5.91 8.69
C ASN A 577 8.58 -6.45 8.11
N LEU A 578 8.33 -6.35 6.80
CA LEU A 578 7.13 -6.94 6.19
C LEU A 578 7.18 -8.48 6.16
N VAL A 579 8.36 -9.06 5.97
CA VAL A 579 8.54 -10.53 6.01
C VAL A 579 8.19 -11.07 7.39
N ASN A 580 8.75 -10.46 8.45
CA ASN A 580 8.46 -10.92 9.81
C ASN A 580 7.02 -10.61 10.24
N THR A 581 6.43 -9.51 9.76
CA THR A 581 5.01 -9.16 9.95
C THR A 581 4.10 -10.25 9.36
N ALA A 582 4.43 -10.73 8.16
CA ALA A 582 3.68 -11.81 7.53
C ALA A 582 3.84 -13.13 8.29
N GLY A 583 5.05 -13.44 8.77
CA GLY A 583 5.30 -14.57 9.65
C GLY A 583 4.46 -14.52 10.95
N GLU A 584 4.43 -13.37 11.62
CA GLU A 584 3.60 -13.17 12.82
C GLU A 584 2.10 -13.24 12.52
N TYR A 585 1.67 -12.80 11.34
CA TYR A 585 0.30 -13.03 10.91
C TYR A 585 -0.04 -14.53 10.80
N LEU A 586 0.85 -15.37 10.24
CA LEU A 586 0.62 -16.82 10.22
C LEU A 586 0.62 -17.43 11.62
N ARG A 587 1.46 -16.94 12.53
CA ARG A 587 1.39 -17.34 13.95
C ARG A 587 0.04 -16.98 14.56
N SER A 588 -0.48 -15.78 14.27
CA SER A 588 -1.79 -15.35 14.76
C SER A 588 -2.94 -16.15 14.16
N LEU A 589 -2.89 -16.42 12.85
CA LEU A 589 -3.84 -17.26 12.14
C LEU A 589 -3.94 -18.68 12.74
N ASN A 590 -2.82 -19.20 13.24
CA ASN A 590 -2.74 -20.49 13.92
C ASN A 590 -2.96 -20.41 15.44
N GLY A 591 -3.33 -19.24 15.99
CA GLY A 591 -3.70 -19.06 17.39
C GLY A 591 -2.52 -18.94 18.37
N PHE A 592 -1.30 -18.71 17.89
CA PHE A 592 -0.11 -18.58 18.75
C PHE A 592 0.13 -17.16 19.28
N THR A 593 -0.46 -16.14 18.64
CA THR A 593 -0.33 -14.72 19.02
C THR A 593 -1.55 -13.90 18.54
N ASP A 594 -1.64 -12.63 18.93
CA ASP A 594 -2.67 -11.70 18.44
C ASP A 594 -2.21 -10.88 17.21
N LEU A 595 -3.08 -10.01 16.70
CA LEU A 595 -2.83 -9.16 15.53
C LEU A 595 -2.19 -7.80 15.87
N GLU A 596 -1.94 -7.47 17.14
CA GLU A 596 -1.53 -6.11 17.53
C GLU A 596 -0.21 -5.71 16.88
N TYR A 597 0.80 -6.59 16.91
CA TYR A 597 2.08 -6.36 16.25
C TYR A 597 1.92 -6.24 14.73
N VAL A 598 1.09 -7.09 14.13
CA VAL A 598 0.85 -7.11 12.68
C VAL A 598 0.21 -5.80 12.22
N ASP A 599 -0.87 -5.40 12.89
CA ASP A 599 -1.60 -4.17 12.56
C ASP A 599 -0.74 -2.93 12.76
N PHE A 600 0.08 -2.92 13.82
CA PHE A 600 1.03 -1.85 14.06
C PHE A 600 2.09 -1.73 12.95
N CYS A 601 2.75 -2.83 12.59
CA CYS A 601 3.76 -2.83 11.55
C CYS A 601 3.18 -2.43 10.19
N LEU A 602 2.03 -2.98 9.80
CA LEU A 602 1.36 -2.59 8.56
C LEU A 602 0.96 -1.11 8.57
N THR A 603 0.51 -0.55 9.69
CA THR A 603 0.20 0.88 9.78
C THR A 603 1.44 1.74 9.48
N MET A 604 2.58 1.37 10.05
CA MET A 604 3.84 2.10 9.88
C MET A 604 4.44 1.98 8.47
N GLN A 605 4.02 0.99 7.71
CA GLN A 605 4.48 0.71 6.34
C GLN A 605 3.71 1.51 5.28
N LEU A 606 2.52 2.05 5.60
CA LEU A 606 1.68 2.80 4.65
C LEU A 606 2.39 3.95 3.91
N PRO A 607 3.26 4.77 4.53
CA PRO A 607 3.97 5.85 3.83
C PRO A 607 4.91 5.38 2.71
N HIS A 608 5.26 4.11 2.71
CA HIS A 608 6.12 3.52 1.69
C HIS A 608 5.36 3.14 0.42
N PHE A 609 4.04 3.31 0.34
CA PHE A 609 3.28 3.02 -0.87
C PHE A 609 2.97 4.29 -1.65
N ASN A 610 3.15 4.24 -2.96
CA ASN A 610 2.78 5.33 -3.86
C ASN A 610 1.44 5.09 -4.59
N PRO A 611 0.92 6.08 -5.35
CA PRO A 611 -0.37 5.95 -6.01
C PRO A 611 -0.49 4.83 -7.06
N TYR A 612 0.62 4.29 -7.58
CA TYR A 612 0.64 3.11 -8.45
C TYR A 612 0.53 1.79 -7.68
N GLY A 613 0.47 1.85 -6.34
CA GLY A 613 0.45 0.68 -5.47
C GLY A 613 1.81 0.03 -5.30
N MET A 614 2.88 0.67 -5.76
CA MET A 614 4.26 0.18 -5.64
C MET A 614 4.83 0.58 -4.28
N TYR A 615 5.70 -0.26 -3.72
CA TYR A 615 6.41 -0.06 -2.46
C TYR A 615 7.77 0.61 -2.70
N ASN A 616 8.03 1.67 -1.93
CA ASN A 616 9.18 2.55 -2.00
C ASN A 616 10.14 2.27 -0.84
N GLU A 617 11.36 1.90 -1.20
CA GLU A 617 12.50 1.80 -0.30
C GLU A 617 13.64 2.66 -0.85
N ASP A 618 14.74 2.79 -0.10
CA ASP A 618 15.92 3.53 -0.56
C ASP A 618 16.42 3.00 -1.93
N GLY A 619 16.52 3.90 -2.91
CA GLY A 619 16.84 3.59 -4.30
C GLY A 619 15.70 3.04 -5.16
N ASN A 620 14.49 2.83 -4.61
CA ASN A 620 13.33 2.23 -5.29
C ASN A 620 13.62 0.95 -6.10
N PRO A 621 14.27 -0.07 -5.50
CA PRO A 621 14.49 -1.37 -6.16
C PRO A 621 13.19 -2.05 -6.56
N PHE A 622 13.02 -2.36 -7.85
CA PHE A 622 11.91 -3.20 -8.33
C PHE A 622 11.82 -4.56 -7.62
N PRO A 623 12.95 -5.27 -7.38
CA PRO A 623 12.89 -6.53 -6.63
C PRO A 623 12.29 -6.37 -5.23
N TYR A 624 12.51 -5.26 -4.53
CA TYR A 624 11.95 -5.11 -3.17
C TYR A 624 10.61 -4.42 -3.11
N ASP A 625 10.21 -3.70 -4.16
CA ASP A 625 8.82 -3.36 -4.35
C ASP A 625 7.97 -4.63 -4.30
N LEU A 626 8.23 -5.56 -5.22
CA LEU A 626 7.40 -6.73 -5.38
C LEU A 626 7.60 -7.72 -4.23
N PHE A 627 8.82 -7.92 -3.73
CA PHE A 627 9.08 -8.72 -2.53
C PHE A 627 8.23 -8.26 -1.36
N SER A 628 8.20 -6.96 -1.07
CA SER A 628 7.40 -6.39 0.01
C SER A 628 5.90 -6.64 -0.20
N ARG A 629 5.41 -6.43 -1.42
CA ARG A 629 3.99 -6.61 -1.76
C ARG A 629 3.57 -8.07 -1.78
N HIS A 630 4.45 -8.99 -2.14
CA HIS A 630 4.20 -10.43 -2.16
C HIS A 630 3.73 -10.92 -0.79
N TYR A 631 4.46 -10.61 0.29
CA TYR A 631 4.08 -11.05 1.64
C TYR A 631 2.73 -10.49 2.06
N VAL A 632 2.49 -9.19 1.87
CA VAL A 632 1.22 -8.58 2.27
C VAL A 632 0.05 -9.09 1.41
N THR A 633 0.27 -9.29 0.11
CA THR A 633 -0.73 -9.92 -0.78
C THR A 633 -1.04 -11.35 -0.35
N GLY A 634 -0.02 -12.12 0.05
CA GLY A 634 -0.19 -13.46 0.62
C GLY A 634 -1.00 -13.45 1.92
N MET A 635 -0.74 -12.51 2.83
CA MET A 635 -1.53 -12.34 4.07
C MET A 635 -3.01 -12.06 3.75
N LEU A 636 -3.27 -11.13 2.82
CA LEU A 636 -4.62 -10.79 2.38
C LEU A 636 -5.31 -12.00 1.74
N HIS A 637 -4.65 -12.70 0.84
CA HIS A 637 -5.22 -13.90 0.23
C HIS A 637 -5.56 -14.97 1.27
N ARG A 638 -4.73 -15.09 2.33
CA ARG A 638 -4.93 -16.04 3.43
C ARG A 638 -5.92 -15.59 4.51
N GLY A 639 -6.55 -14.43 4.35
CA GLY A 639 -7.67 -14.01 5.22
C GLY A 639 -7.35 -12.90 6.22
N TYR A 640 -6.26 -12.14 6.06
CA TYR A 640 -6.04 -10.95 6.88
C TYR A 640 -7.12 -9.90 6.58
N ARG A 641 -7.97 -9.59 7.56
CA ARG A 641 -9.14 -8.68 7.43
C ARG A 641 -9.21 -7.63 8.54
N SER A 642 -8.09 -7.36 9.20
CA SER A 642 -8.02 -6.32 10.24
C SER A 642 -8.00 -4.91 9.61
N PHE A 643 -7.86 -3.89 10.43
CA PHE A 643 -8.27 -2.52 10.13
C PHE A 643 -7.65 -1.85 8.90
N VAL A 644 -6.41 -2.20 8.51
CA VAL A 644 -5.75 -1.62 7.33
C VAL A 644 -5.98 -2.43 6.05
N TYR A 645 -6.76 -3.50 6.14
CA TYR A 645 -7.04 -4.42 5.04
C TYR A 645 -7.56 -3.71 3.79
N SER A 646 -8.56 -2.84 3.90
CA SER A 646 -9.16 -2.14 2.76
C SER A 646 -8.15 -1.24 2.04
N THR A 647 -7.32 -0.52 2.80
CA THR A 647 -6.22 0.29 2.27
C THR A 647 -5.21 -0.57 1.52
N TYR A 648 -4.76 -1.68 2.13
CA TYR A 648 -3.82 -2.59 1.49
C TYR A 648 -4.41 -3.32 0.29
N ARG A 649 -5.68 -3.72 0.34
CA ARG A 649 -6.41 -4.32 -0.78
C ARG A 649 -6.32 -3.43 -2.00
N ASP A 650 -6.64 -2.14 -1.83
CA ASP A 650 -6.66 -1.19 -2.93
C ASP A 650 -5.24 -0.86 -3.43
N LEU A 651 -4.27 -0.70 -2.54
CA LEU A 651 -2.86 -0.46 -2.91
C LEU A 651 -2.24 -1.65 -3.64
N LEU A 652 -2.39 -2.86 -3.10
CA LEU A 652 -1.79 -4.07 -3.68
C LEU A 652 -2.45 -4.43 -5.01
N TRP A 653 -3.74 -4.15 -5.18
CA TRP A 653 -4.44 -4.33 -6.46
C TRP A 653 -3.90 -3.40 -7.54
N LYS A 654 -3.66 -2.12 -7.21
CA LYS A 654 -2.97 -1.17 -8.11
C LYS A 654 -1.55 -1.65 -8.43
N GLY A 655 -0.82 -2.15 -7.42
CA GLY A 655 0.52 -2.69 -7.59
C GLY A 655 0.55 -3.91 -8.52
N ALA A 656 -0.45 -4.80 -8.43
CA ALA A 656 -0.55 -5.98 -9.29
C ALA A 656 -0.78 -5.63 -10.76
N TRP A 657 -1.67 -4.69 -11.06
CA TRP A 657 -1.86 -4.18 -12.42
C TRP A 657 -0.61 -3.46 -12.93
N THR A 658 0.03 -2.64 -12.10
CA THR A 658 1.29 -1.99 -12.47
C THR A 658 2.37 -3.02 -12.80
N SER A 659 2.55 -4.05 -11.97
CA SER A 659 3.46 -5.17 -12.24
C SER A 659 3.12 -5.91 -13.54
N LEU A 660 1.84 -6.09 -13.84
CA LEU A 660 1.39 -6.76 -15.06
C LEU A 660 1.78 -5.99 -16.34
N PHE A 661 1.77 -4.65 -16.30
CA PHE A 661 2.17 -3.81 -17.43
C PHE A 661 3.69 -3.71 -17.62
N ILE A 662 4.47 -3.84 -16.54
CA ILE A 662 5.94 -3.71 -16.61
C ILE A 662 6.65 -5.06 -16.76
N GLN A 663 5.94 -6.18 -16.65
CA GLN A 663 6.52 -7.50 -16.90
C GLN A 663 6.99 -7.60 -18.36
N SER A 664 8.21 -8.06 -18.54
CA SER A 664 8.75 -8.38 -19.85
C SER A 664 7.98 -9.54 -20.52
N PRO A 665 7.86 -9.58 -21.87
CA PRO A 665 7.37 -10.75 -22.63
C PRO A 665 8.14 -12.05 -22.35
N THR A 666 9.36 -11.96 -21.83
CA THR A 666 10.19 -13.10 -21.40
C THR A 666 9.92 -13.54 -19.96
N GLY A 667 8.89 -12.97 -19.30
CA GLY A 667 8.50 -13.26 -17.92
C GLY A 667 9.33 -12.55 -16.85
N GLN A 668 10.29 -11.73 -17.24
CA GLN A 668 11.26 -11.14 -16.34
C GLN A 668 10.73 -9.88 -15.64
N LEU A 669 11.12 -9.70 -14.36
CA LEU A 669 10.94 -8.44 -13.63
C LEU A 669 11.83 -7.35 -14.26
N PRO A 670 11.39 -6.07 -14.30
CA PRO A 670 12.25 -4.94 -14.61
C PRO A 670 13.58 -4.92 -13.86
N THR A 671 14.61 -4.32 -14.46
CA THR A 671 15.86 -4.05 -13.73
C THR A 671 15.71 -2.80 -12.88
N GLY A 672 16.45 -2.71 -11.79
CA GLY A 672 16.49 -1.52 -10.96
C GLY A 672 17.10 -1.82 -9.61
N TYR A 673 18.26 -1.23 -9.37
CA TYR A 673 18.97 -1.26 -8.09
C TYR A 673 19.39 -2.69 -7.67
N ARG A 674 19.67 -2.87 -6.37
CA ARG A 674 20.22 -4.11 -5.80
C ARG A 674 19.29 -5.33 -5.98
N SER A 675 19.89 -6.54 -6.07
CA SER A 675 19.19 -7.82 -6.34
C SER A 675 18.48 -7.95 -7.69
N SER A 676 18.64 -7.00 -8.61
CA SER A 676 18.15 -7.17 -9.99
C SER A 676 18.72 -8.45 -10.62
N HIS A 677 17.96 -9.08 -11.51
CA HIS A 677 18.30 -10.34 -12.20
C HIS A 677 18.46 -11.58 -11.34
N HIS A 678 18.13 -11.54 -10.05
CA HIS A 678 18.04 -12.78 -9.29
C HIS A 678 16.80 -13.58 -9.75
N ILE A 679 16.89 -14.91 -9.73
CA ILE A 679 15.80 -15.79 -10.20
C ILE A 679 14.58 -15.79 -9.26
N TRP A 680 14.78 -15.49 -7.97
CA TRP A 680 13.66 -15.36 -7.03
C TRP A 680 12.71 -14.21 -7.40
N ASN A 681 13.17 -13.20 -8.15
CA ASN A 681 12.34 -12.08 -8.64
C ASN A 681 11.21 -12.56 -9.55
N GLU A 682 11.43 -13.62 -10.33
CA GLU A 682 10.37 -14.22 -11.14
C GLU A 682 9.51 -15.21 -10.32
N ALA A 683 10.09 -15.88 -9.32
CA ALA A 683 9.32 -16.74 -8.43
C ALA A 683 8.27 -15.94 -7.63
N GLU A 684 8.61 -14.76 -7.09
CA GLU A 684 7.65 -13.90 -6.38
C GLU A 684 6.57 -13.29 -7.30
N GLN A 685 6.90 -12.97 -8.56
CA GLN A 685 5.92 -12.55 -9.56
C GLN A 685 4.87 -13.61 -9.77
N ALA A 686 5.29 -14.87 -9.90
CA ALA A 686 4.37 -15.98 -10.04
C ALA A 686 3.39 -16.05 -8.85
N VAL A 687 3.85 -15.82 -7.62
CA VAL A 687 2.96 -15.83 -6.43
C VAL A 687 1.88 -14.76 -6.55
N VAL A 688 2.26 -13.50 -6.77
CA VAL A 688 1.31 -12.39 -6.84
C VAL A 688 0.33 -12.58 -7.99
N PHE A 689 0.81 -13.01 -9.15
CA PHE A 689 -0.03 -13.22 -10.32
C PHE A 689 -0.97 -14.42 -10.18
N GLU A 690 -0.56 -15.54 -9.58
CA GLU A 690 -1.47 -16.66 -9.28
C GLU A 690 -2.58 -16.25 -8.30
N ILE A 691 -2.24 -15.45 -7.27
CA ILE A 691 -3.24 -14.92 -6.34
C ILE A 691 -4.28 -14.09 -7.09
N TYR A 692 -3.88 -13.11 -7.90
CA TYR A 692 -4.85 -12.28 -8.63
C TYR A 692 -5.59 -13.04 -9.73
N ALA A 693 -4.96 -14.03 -10.37
CA ALA A 693 -5.64 -14.93 -11.30
C ALA A 693 -6.81 -15.65 -10.62
N SER A 694 -6.54 -16.29 -9.47
CA SER A 694 -7.54 -16.98 -8.65
C SER A 694 -8.66 -16.03 -8.19
N GLN A 695 -8.31 -14.84 -7.71
CA GLN A 695 -9.27 -13.88 -7.16
C GLN A 695 -10.19 -13.28 -8.23
N TYR A 696 -9.66 -12.99 -9.42
CA TYR A 696 -10.50 -12.57 -10.55
C TYR A 696 -11.38 -13.70 -11.07
N ALA A 697 -10.91 -14.95 -11.07
CA ALA A 697 -11.72 -16.10 -11.48
C ALA A 697 -12.90 -16.32 -10.53
N GLN A 698 -12.67 -16.20 -9.22
CA GLN A 698 -13.71 -16.26 -8.18
C GLN A 698 -14.77 -15.15 -8.37
N ALA A 699 -14.37 -13.97 -8.85
CA ALA A 699 -15.27 -12.88 -9.19
C ALA A 699 -15.95 -13.03 -10.57
N GLY A 700 -15.72 -14.13 -11.30
CA GLY A 700 -16.28 -14.36 -12.65
C GLY A 700 -15.59 -13.57 -13.77
N MET A 701 -14.47 -12.89 -13.48
CA MET A 701 -13.79 -11.96 -14.38
C MET A 701 -12.66 -12.67 -15.15
N MET A 702 -13.05 -13.56 -16.07
CA MET A 702 -12.15 -14.52 -16.71
C MET A 702 -11.11 -13.90 -17.68
N GLU A 703 -11.34 -12.68 -18.17
CA GLU A 703 -10.36 -11.96 -19.01
C GLU A 703 -9.14 -11.52 -18.19
N GLN A 704 -9.40 -10.88 -17.05
CA GLN A 704 -8.41 -10.47 -16.07
C GLN A 704 -7.71 -11.68 -15.47
N ALA A 705 -8.47 -12.69 -15.04
CA ALA A 705 -7.93 -13.92 -14.47
C ALA A 705 -6.92 -14.59 -15.41
N GLY A 706 -7.28 -14.72 -16.69
CA GLY A 706 -6.41 -15.32 -17.70
C GLY A 706 -5.15 -14.51 -18.01
N ALA A 707 -5.22 -13.17 -17.97
CA ALA A 707 -4.04 -12.31 -18.15
C ALA A 707 -3.03 -12.48 -17.00
N PHE A 708 -3.51 -12.53 -15.76
CA PHE A 708 -2.65 -12.78 -14.60
C PHE A 708 -2.08 -14.20 -14.61
N LYS A 709 -2.89 -15.22 -14.98
CA LYS A 709 -2.39 -16.60 -15.13
C LYS A 709 -1.28 -16.71 -16.17
N ARG A 710 -1.45 -16.04 -17.31
CA ARG A 710 -0.43 -15.93 -18.35
C ARG A 710 0.85 -15.30 -17.83
N ALA A 711 0.76 -14.20 -17.11
CA ALA A 711 1.93 -13.53 -16.53
C ALA A 711 2.67 -14.40 -15.49
N ALA A 712 1.94 -15.16 -14.66
CA ALA A 712 2.52 -16.13 -13.74
C ALA A 712 3.30 -17.25 -14.46
N HIS A 713 2.74 -17.76 -15.55
CA HIS A 713 3.38 -18.80 -16.36
C HIS A 713 4.57 -18.28 -17.17
N LEU A 714 4.55 -17.03 -17.64
CA LEU A 714 5.73 -16.39 -18.23
C LEU A 714 6.86 -16.27 -17.19
N ALA A 715 6.55 -15.88 -15.97
CA ALA A 715 7.53 -15.83 -14.88
C ALA A 715 8.13 -17.23 -14.59
N LEU A 716 7.29 -18.27 -14.54
CA LEU A 716 7.76 -19.65 -14.44
C LEU A 716 8.66 -20.05 -15.62
N SER A 717 8.29 -19.65 -16.85
CA SER A 717 9.11 -19.90 -18.05
C SER A 717 10.50 -19.28 -17.90
N SER A 718 10.59 -18.06 -17.36
CA SER A 718 11.86 -17.42 -17.07
C SER A 718 12.68 -18.24 -16.08
N VAL A 719 12.09 -18.66 -14.96
CA VAL A 719 12.78 -19.49 -13.94
C VAL A 719 13.32 -20.79 -14.55
N LYS A 720 12.53 -21.47 -15.38
CA LYS A 720 12.92 -22.75 -16.02
C LYS A 720 14.15 -22.61 -16.93
N ASN A 721 14.41 -21.43 -17.49
CA ASN A 721 15.62 -21.17 -18.30
C ASN A 721 16.92 -21.12 -17.47
N TRP A 722 16.79 -21.05 -16.15
CA TRP A 722 17.92 -20.86 -15.23
C TRP A 722 18.07 -22.02 -14.25
N ILE A 723 17.73 -23.24 -14.70
CA ILE A 723 17.99 -24.50 -13.98
C ILE A 723 19.22 -25.18 -14.56
N ARG A 724 20.14 -25.60 -13.70
CA ARG A 724 21.37 -26.32 -14.05
C ARG A 724 21.07 -27.78 -14.36
N PRO A 725 21.97 -28.47 -15.10
CA PRO A 725 21.83 -29.91 -15.36
C PRO A 725 21.75 -30.78 -14.10
N ASP A 726 22.33 -30.35 -12.98
CA ASP A 726 22.29 -31.08 -11.71
C ASP A 726 20.99 -30.86 -10.91
N GLY A 727 20.07 -30.04 -11.44
CA GLY A 727 18.78 -29.71 -10.85
C GLY A 727 18.79 -28.44 -9.98
N THR A 728 19.95 -27.88 -9.60
CA THR A 728 20.00 -26.62 -8.84
C THR A 728 19.74 -25.41 -9.73
N GLY A 729 19.24 -24.30 -9.19
CA GLY A 729 19.10 -23.06 -9.97
C GLY A 729 20.41 -22.24 -10.05
N TYR A 730 20.53 -21.47 -11.13
CA TYR A 730 21.39 -20.29 -11.13
C TYR A 730 20.76 -19.21 -10.24
N ILE A 731 21.56 -18.46 -9.48
CA ILE A 731 21.02 -17.39 -8.62
C ILE A 731 20.69 -16.15 -9.43
N VAL A 732 21.59 -15.81 -10.35
CA VAL A 732 21.52 -14.66 -11.26
C VAL A 732 21.46 -15.19 -12.69
N LYS A 733 20.94 -14.38 -13.62
CA LYS A 733 20.76 -14.69 -15.04
C LYS A 733 22.09 -14.75 -15.84
N ASN A 734 23.00 -15.63 -15.42
CA ASN A 734 24.23 -16.03 -16.10
C ASN A 734 24.51 -17.52 -15.82
N LYS A 735 25.43 -18.13 -16.57
CA LYS A 735 25.70 -19.58 -16.53
C LYS A 735 27.00 -19.97 -15.81
N TYR A 736 27.61 -19.07 -15.04
CA TYR A 736 28.89 -19.33 -14.35
C TYR A 736 28.80 -20.47 -13.31
N PRO A 737 29.91 -21.18 -13.02
CA PRO A 737 30.05 -22.04 -11.85
C PRO A 737 29.75 -21.28 -10.54
N ILE A 738 29.22 -21.99 -9.54
CA ILE A 738 28.78 -21.37 -8.28
C ILE A 738 29.94 -20.73 -7.49
N GLU A 739 31.14 -21.29 -7.62
CA GLU A 739 32.37 -20.84 -6.96
C GLU A 739 32.83 -19.48 -7.49
N ALA A 740 32.51 -19.16 -8.75
CA ALA A 740 32.90 -17.91 -9.38
C ALA A 740 32.14 -16.71 -8.81
N ARG A 741 30.92 -16.93 -8.29
CA ARG A 741 30.04 -15.88 -7.73
C ARG A 741 29.90 -14.66 -8.66
N HIS A 742 29.92 -14.89 -9.98
CA HIS A 742 29.87 -13.82 -10.98
C HIS A 742 28.51 -13.13 -10.97
N GLY A 743 28.51 -11.79 -10.90
CA GLY A 743 27.28 -10.98 -10.84
C GLY A 743 26.55 -11.00 -9.49
N TYR A 744 27.10 -11.68 -8.48
CA TYR A 744 26.47 -11.78 -7.15
C TYR A 744 26.58 -10.46 -6.40
N GLU A 745 25.54 -10.09 -5.66
CA GLU A 745 25.68 -9.11 -4.57
C GLU A 745 26.51 -9.72 -3.43
N GLY A 746 27.14 -8.90 -2.59
CA GLY A 746 27.99 -9.37 -1.49
C GLY A 746 27.29 -10.34 -0.50
N TYR A 747 25.97 -10.23 -0.37
CA TYR A 747 25.14 -11.12 0.46
C TYR A 747 24.53 -12.30 -0.32
N SER A 748 24.77 -12.45 -1.62
CA SER A 748 24.16 -13.53 -2.41
C SER A 748 24.84 -14.86 -2.10
N GLN A 749 24.04 -15.88 -1.76
CA GLN A 749 24.52 -17.22 -1.42
C GLN A 749 23.71 -18.29 -2.14
N HIS A 750 24.37 -19.37 -2.58
CA HIS A 750 23.83 -20.36 -3.50
C HIS A 750 22.61 -21.08 -2.96
N THR A 751 22.69 -21.61 -1.75
CA THR A 751 21.56 -22.36 -1.19
C THR A 751 20.41 -21.44 -0.81
N CYS A 752 20.71 -20.30 -0.19
CA CYS A 752 19.70 -19.34 0.29
C CYS A 752 18.77 -18.87 -0.83
N TYR A 753 19.30 -18.32 -1.92
CA TYR A 753 18.47 -17.71 -2.95
C TYR A 753 17.81 -18.72 -3.90
N ASN A 754 18.35 -19.94 -4.00
CA ASN A 754 17.65 -21.05 -4.66
C ASN A 754 16.46 -21.55 -3.83
N MET A 755 16.66 -21.73 -2.52
CA MET A 755 15.58 -22.18 -1.63
C MET A 755 14.52 -21.10 -1.43
N LEU A 756 14.89 -19.82 -1.42
CA LEU A 756 13.92 -18.72 -1.45
C LEU A 756 13.02 -18.82 -2.68
N ALA A 757 13.61 -18.98 -3.87
CA ALA A 757 12.85 -19.15 -5.11
C ALA A 757 11.93 -20.37 -5.03
N CYS A 758 12.41 -21.54 -4.56
CA CYS A 758 11.58 -22.73 -4.39
C CYS A 758 10.42 -22.51 -3.41
N SER A 759 10.66 -21.84 -2.29
CA SER A 759 9.64 -21.49 -1.30
C SER A 759 8.58 -20.53 -1.86
N MET A 760 8.95 -19.64 -2.78
CA MET A 760 8.01 -18.79 -3.51
C MET A 760 7.22 -19.60 -4.56
N LEU A 761 7.87 -20.47 -5.34
CA LEU A 761 7.16 -21.35 -6.29
C LEU A 761 6.18 -22.29 -5.57
N ALA A 762 6.51 -22.73 -4.35
CA ALA A 762 5.60 -23.50 -3.50
C ALA A 762 4.34 -22.69 -3.15
N GLN A 763 4.47 -21.39 -2.89
CA GLN A 763 3.33 -20.48 -2.68
C GLN A 763 2.53 -20.29 -3.97
N ALA A 764 3.19 -20.11 -5.12
CA ALA A 764 2.52 -20.01 -6.42
C ALA A 764 1.69 -21.27 -6.71
N TRP A 765 2.26 -22.45 -6.47
CA TRP A 765 1.52 -23.72 -6.54
C TRP A 765 0.32 -23.76 -5.58
N GLN A 766 0.48 -23.30 -4.33
CA GLN A 766 -0.58 -23.34 -3.33
C GLN A 766 -1.74 -22.40 -3.67
N PHE A 767 -1.45 -21.22 -4.23
CA PHE A 767 -2.43 -20.18 -4.54
C PHE A 767 -3.01 -20.27 -5.95
N SER A 768 -2.41 -21.11 -6.81
CA SER A 768 -2.90 -21.34 -8.17
C SER A 768 -4.31 -21.95 -8.22
N ASP A 769 -5.09 -21.52 -9.21
CA ASP A 769 -6.33 -22.16 -9.62
C ASP A 769 -6.17 -22.73 -11.04
N GLU A 770 -6.14 -24.06 -11.14
CA GLU A 770 -5.94 -24.77 -12.41
C GLU A 770 -7.11 -24.64 -13.39
N ASN A 771 -8.26 -24.17 -12.92
CA ASN A 771 -9.40 -23.94 -13.82
C ASN A 771 -9.24 -22.63 -14.61
N VAL A 772 -8.31 -21.76 -14.21
CA VAL A 772 -8.01 -20.52 -14.92
C VAL A 772 -7.16 -20.83 -16.15
N LYS A 773 -7.71 -20.56 -17.33
CA LYS A 773 -6.98 -20.67 -18.60
C LYS A 773 -6.21 -19.40 -18.88
N GLU A 774 -5.00 -19.53 -19.41
CA GLU A 774 -4.22 -18.39 -19.90
C GLU A 774 -4.99 -17.61 -20.98
N LYS A 775 -4.88 -16.29 -20.92
CA LYS A 775 -5.29 -15.35 -21.96
C LYS A 775 -4.19 -14.32 -22.18
N PRO A 776 -4.13 -13.64 -23.33
CA PRO A 776 -3.08 -12.65 -23.60
C PRO A 776 -2.97 -11.64 -22.45
N CYS A 777 -1.76 -11.42 -21.94
CA CYS A 777 -1.49 -10.36 -20.97
C CYS A 777 -0.93 -9.12 -21.68
N PRO A 778 -0.73 -7.98 -20.99
CA PRO A 778 -0.11 -6.79 -21.59
C PRO A 778 1.21 -7.08 -22.29
N ALA A 779 2.01 -8.01 -21.77
CA ALA A 779 3.28 -8.40 -22.38
C ALA A 779 3.11 -9.07 -23.76
N ASP A 780 1.99 -9.78 -24.00
CA ASP A 780 1.66 -10.37 -25.30
C ASP A 780 1.03 -9.35 -26.26
N VAL A 781 0.09 -8.53 -25.76
CA VAL A 781 -0.74 -7.62 -26.58
C VAL A 781 0.01 -6.35 -26.98
N GLY A 782 0.76 -5.75 -26.04
CA GLY A 782 1.45 -4.48 -26.23
C GLY A 782 0.52 -3.29 -26.49
N GLY A 783 1.06 -2.30 -27.19
CA GLY A 783 0.43 -1.03 -27.50
C GLY A 783 0.34 -0.07 -26.31
N PHE A 784 1.39 -0.02 -25.49
CA PHE A 784 1.46 0.93 -24.40
C PHE A 784 2.88 1.47 -24.20
N ALA A 785 2.94 2.67 -23.64
CA ALA A 785 4.08 3.19 -22.89
C ALA A 785 3.61 3.61 -21.49
N VAL A 786 4.38 3.25 -20.46
CA VAL A 786 4.14 3.52 -19.04
C VAL A 786 5.36 4.23 -18.47
N THR A 787 5.14 5.34 -17.77
CA THR A 787 6.18 6.06 -17.05
C THR A 787 5.97 5.88 -15.55
N LEU A 788 7.03 5.54 -14.82
CA LEU A 788 7.05 5.47 -13.36
C LEU A 788 8.10 6.44 -12.82
N PRO A 789 7.78 7.74 -12.68
CA PRO A 789 8.77 8.77 -12.34
C PRO A 789 9.50 8.51 -11.01
N GLY A 790 8.82 7.97 -10.01
CA GLY A 790 9.44 7.62 -8.72
C GLY A 790 10.50 6.52 -8.84
N PHE A 791 10.33 5.62 -9.81
CA PHE A 791 11.27 4.54 -10.14
C PHE A 791 12.17 4.90 -11.31
N HIS A 792 12.16 6.14 -11.79
CA HIS A 792 12.99 6.60 -12.92
C HIS A 792 12.88 5.74 -14.20
N LYS A 793 11.78 5.01 -14.44
CA LYS A 793 11.63 4.13 -15.62
C LYS A 793 10.56 4.57 -16.62
N VAL A 794 10.84 4.25 -17.88
CA VAL A 794 9.86 4.16 -18.97
C VAL A 794 9.83 2.72 -19.49
N PHE A 795 8.64 2.17 -19.61
CA PHE A 795 8.37 0.85 -20.16
C PHE A 795 7.51 1.00 -21.40
N ALA A 796 7.85 0.30 -22.48
CA ALA A 796 7.05 0.32 -23.69
C ALA A 796 7.02 -1.06 -24.35
N ASN A 797 5.87 -1.42 -24.91
CA ASN A 797 5.69 -2.70 -25.59
C ASN A 797 4.83 -2.52 -26.84
N ALA A 798 5.28 -3.04 -27.99
CA ALA A 798 4.50 -3.15 -29.22
C ALA A 798 4.46 -4.62 -29.67
N GLY A 799 3.31 -5.28 -29.51
CA GLY A 799 3.06 -6.63 -29.99
C GLY A 799 4.05 -7.70 -29.51
N GLY A 800 4.57 -7.56 -28.29
CA GLY A 800 5.52 -8.52 -27.70
C GLY A 800 7.00 -8.12 -27.82
N THR A 801 7.33 -6.99 -28.46
CA THR A 801 8.66 -6.37 -28.33
C THR A 801 8.62 -5.34 -27.22
N TYR A 802 9.57 -5.43 -26.28
CA TYR A 802 9.60 -4.67 -25.04
C TYR A 802 10.89 -3.85 -24.90
N VAL A 803 10.75 -2.63 -24.39
CA VAL A 803 11.84 -1.69 -24.08
C VAL A 803 11.73 -1.20 -22.64
N GLU A 804 12.88 -1.11 -21.96
CA GLU A 804 13.03 -0.50 -20.64
C GLU A 804 14.10 0.59 -20.69
N TYR A 805 13.71 1.81 -20.36
CA TYR A 805 14.58 2.98 -20.34
C TYR A 805 14.67 3.57 -18.94
N ASP A 806 15.87 3.92 -18.50
CA ASP A 806 16.14 4.56 -17.23
C ASP A 806 16.41 6.06 -17.41
N THR A 807 15.51 6.87 -16.85
CA THR A 807 15.51 8.32 -16.96
C THR A 807 16.53 9.01 -16.06
N SER A 808 16.95 8.36 -14.97
CA SER A 808 17.87 8.91 -13.98
C SER A 808 18.47 7.78 -13.14
N GLY A 809 19.30 6.96 -13.79
CA GLY A 809 19.85 5.74 -13.20
C GLY A 809 20.77 6.01 -12.01
N ASP A 810 20.71 5.10 -11.03
CA ASP A 810 21.69 5.02 -9.96
C ASP A 810 22.98 4.37 -10.49
N GLN A 811 24.02 5.16 -10.75
CA GLN A 811 25.27 4.68 -11.37
C GLN A 811 25.91 3.45 -10.69
N LYS A 812 25.61 3.20 -9.41
CA LYS A 812 26.09 1.99 -8.73
C LYS A 812 25.45 0.74 -9.32
N TYR A 813 24.15 0.75 -9.61
CA TYR A 813 23.41 -0.42 -10.09
C TYR A 813 22.87 -0.34 -11.52
N ASN A 814 22.50 0.84 -12.02
CA ASN A 814 21.99 1.05 -13.37
C ASN A 814 22.44 2.42 -13.92
N PRO A 815 23.04 2.47 -15.13
CA PRO A 815 23.29 3.74 -15.81
C PRO A 815 21.97 4.38 -16.33
N THR A 816 22.01 5.67 -16.66
CA THR A 816 20.92 6.34 -17.37
C THR A 816 20.90 5.93 -18.85
N GLY A 817 19.73 5.73 -19.46
CA GLY A 817 19.60 5.38 -20.88
C GLY A 817 18.78 4.12 -21.13
N LEU A 818 18.86 3.59 -22.36
CA LEU A 818 18.18 2.36 -22.75
C LEU A 818 18.89 1.15 -22.15
N LEU A 819 18.23 0.48 -21.19
CA LEU A 819 18.79 -0.64 -20.44
C LEU A 819 18.37 -1.99 -20.98
N ARG A 820 17.12 -2.10 -21.46
CA ARG A 820 16.57 -3.38 -21.89
C ARG A 820 15.87 -3.33 -23.23
N ILE A 821 16.17 -4.32 -24.08
CA ILE A 821 15.40 -4.61 -25.29
C ILE A 821 15.13 -6.11 -25.35
N HIS A 822 13.87 -6.49 -25.30
CA HIS A 822 13.45 -7.87 -25.56
C HIS A 822 12.60 -7.88 -26.82
N LEU A 823 13.24 -8.22 -27.94
CA LEU A 823 12.57 -8.39 -29.22
C LEU A 823 11.75 -9.66 -29.22
N LYS A 824 10.56 -9.60 -29.81
CA LYS A 824 9.82 -10.81 -30.13
C LYS A 824 10.70 -11.69 -31.03
N ASP A 825 10.73 -12.99 -30.75
CA ASP A 825 11.54 -14.00 -31.44
C ASP A 825 13.08 -13.89 -31.29
N GLY A 826 13.60 -12.82 -30.68
CA GLY A 826 15.04 -12.64 -30.41
C GLY A 826 15.53 -13.39 -29.16
N HIS A 827 16.85 -13.39 -28.95
CA HIS A 827 17.43 -13.88 -27.70
C HIS A 827 17.43 -12.78 -26.63
N ALA A 828 16.78 -13.03 -25.49
CA ALA A 828 16.55 -12.02 -24.45
C ALA A 828 17.84 -11.41 -23.88
N GLN A 829 18.95 -12.16 -23.85
CA GLN A 829 20.22 -11.66 -23.32
C GLN A 829 20.98 -10.72 -24.27
N LEU A 830 20.64 -10.71 -25.56
CA LEU A 830 21.44 -10.04 -26.59
C LEU A 830 20.92 -8.64 -26.93
N GLY A 831 19.61 -8.41 -26.93
CA GLY A 831 19.09 -7.06 -26.70
C GLY A 831 19.48 -6.70 -25.28
N PRO A 832 20.22 -5.60 -25.04
CA PRO A 832 20.92 -5.37 -23.77
C PRO A 832 20.02 -5.78 -22.62
N SER A 833 20.47 -6.62 -21.69
CA SER A 833 19.60 -7.10 -20.61
C SER A 833 19.65 -6.19 -19.39
N ASP A 834 20.69 -5.34 -19.32
CA ASP A 834 20.93 -4.24 -18.39
C ASP A 834 22.04 -3.35 -18.97
N GLY A 835 22.39 -2.28 -18.27
CA GLY A 835 23.59 -1.48 -18.55
C GLY A 835 24.83 -1.94 -17.77
N CYS A 836 25.99 -1.40 -18.15
CA CYS A 836 27.22 -1.50 -17.38
C CYS A 836 27.17 -0.53 -16.20
N ALA A 837 27.08 -1.06 -14.98
CA ALA A 837 27.03 -0.27 -13.75
C ALA A 837 28.30 -0.43 -12.90
N ALA A 838 28.62 0.59 -12.10
CA ALA A 838 29.88 0.69 -11.40
C ALA A 838 30.18 -0.49 -10.46
N ASN A 839 29.16 -1.10 -9.86
CA ASN A 839 29.33 -2.25 -8.96
C ASN A 839 29.86 -3.51 -9.66
N TYR A 840 29.74 -3.60 -10.99
CA TYR A 840 30.18 -4.75 -11.79
C TYR A 840 31.32 -4.38 -12.74
N SER A 841 31.15 -3.33 -13.54
CA SER A 841 32.11 -2.95 -14.58
C SER A 841 33.19 -1.99 -14.07
N GLY A 842 33.05 -1.42 -12.87
CA GLY A 842 33.92 -0.37 -12.32
C GLY A 842 33.42 1.04 -12.66
N LYS A 843 33.78 2.03 -11.81
CA LYS A 843 33.22 3.40 -11.85
C LYS A 843 33.44 4.15 -13.17
N ASP A 844 34.53 3.87 -13.87
CA ASP A 844 34.85 4.52 -15.15
C ASP A 844 34.13 3.87 -16.35
N ASN A 845 33.45 2.74 -16.13
CA ASN A 845 32.85 1.91 -17.17
C ASN A 845 31.31 1.89 -17.10
N LEU A 846 30.71 3.07 -17.04
CA LEU A 846 29.25 3.27 -17.09
C LEU A 846 28.76 3.37 -18.53
N PHE A 847 27.92 2.43 -18.96
CA PHE A 847 27.41 2.35 -20.34
C PHE A 847 25.98 1.81 -20.39
N ALA A 848 25.12 2.48 -21.15
CA ALA A 848 23.81 2.00 -21.59
C ALA A 848 23.79 2.05 -23.13
N VAL A 849 22.72 1.53 -23.76
CA VAL A 849 22.47 1.89 -25.16
C VAL A 849 22.05 3.35 -25.20
N GLY A 850 22.76 4.17 -25.96
CA GLY A 850 22.49 5.61 -26.03
C GLY A 850 23.68 6.44 -26.49
N PRO A 851 23.48 7.77 -26.63
CA PRO A 851 24.48 8.67 -27.15
C PRO A 851 25.50 9.11 -26.09
N SER A 852 26.68 9.43 -26.59
CA SER A 852 27.70 10.25 -25.97
C SER A 852 28.10 11.34 -26.96
N TRP A 853 28.59 12.46 -26.47
CA TRP A 853 28.98 13.59 -27.31
C TRP A 853 30.24 14.26 -26.79
N LYS A 854 30.96 14.95 -27.68
CA LYS A 854 32.02 15.86 -27.25
C LYS A 854 31.41 17.17 -26.76
N ASP A 855 31.78 17.58 -25.55
CA ASP A 855 31.48 18.92 -25.06
C ASP A 855 32.33 19.98 -25.76
N ALA A 856 32.10 21.25 -25.43
CA ALA A 856 32.83 22.38 -26.01
C ALA A 856 34.34 22.38 -25.71
N ASP A 857 34.79 21.60 -24.72
CA ASP A 857 36.20 21.45 -24.39
C ASP A 857 36.79 20.15 -24.99
N GLY A 858 36.04 19.47 -25.86
CA GLY A 858 36.45 18.26 -26.57
C GLY A 858 36.37 16.96 -25.75
N ARG A 859 35.78 16.99 -24.55
CA ARG A 859 35.66 15.84 -23.65
C ARG A 859 34.41 15.04 -23.97
N TRP A 860 34.52 13.71 -23.95
CA TRP A 860 33.37 12.82 -24.10
C TRP A 860 32.50 12.85 -22.84
N VAL A 861 31.23 13.21 -23.03
CA VAL A 861 30.18 13.14 -22.02
C VAL A 861 29.23 12.02 -22.42
N LYS A 862 28.92 11.12 -21.49
CA LYS A 862 27.99 10.01 -21.72
C LYS A 862 26.63 10.33 -21.10
N LEU A 863 25.55 10.03 -21.82
CA LEU A 863 24.22 10.04 -21.23
C LEU A 863 24.13 9.09 -20.02
N ALA A 864 24.81 7.94 -20.10
CA ALA A 864 24.92 6.92 -19.05
C ALA A 864 25.45 7.42 -17.71
N GLU A 865 26.16 8.55 -17.70
CA GLU A 865 26.73 9.15 -16.48
C GLU A 865 25.83 10.22 -15.87
N LEU A 866 24.70 10.56 -16.48
CA LEU A 866 23.81 11.56 -15.91
C LEU A 866 23.08 10.99 -14.69
N THR A 867 23.08 11.74 -13.59
CA THR A 867 22.30 11.46 -12.38
C THR A 867 21.44 12.66 -12.01
N GLU A 868 20.37 12.40 -11.25
CA GLU A 868 19.48 13.41 -10.66
C GLU A 868 18.87 14.37 -11.70
N LYS A 869 18.62 13.87 -12.91
CA LYS A 869 17.97 14.65 -13.98
C LYS A 869 16.49 14.32 -14.04
N LYS A 870 15.68 15.31 -14.42
CA LYS A 870 14.24 15.16 -14.66
C LYS A 870 13.98 15.42 -16.14
N PRO A 871 14.16 14.41 -17.02
CA PRO A 871 13.85 14.58 -18.42
C PRO A 871 12.34 14.75 -18.63
N ILE A 872 11.98 15.26 -19.80
CA ILE A 872 10.61 15.25 -20.29
C ILE A 872 10.43 13.94 -21.07
N VAL A 873 9.33 13.23 -20.82
CA VAL A 873 8.98 12.00 -21.54
C VAL A 873 7.65 12.22 -22.25
N ASP A 874 7.66 12.18 -23.58
CA ASP A 874 6.50 12.38 -24.42
C ASP A 874 6.08 11.06 -25.08
N ILE A 875 4.87 10.59 -24.80
CA ILE A 875 4.30 9.40 -25.47
C ILE A 875 3.61 9.87 -26.74
N LEU A 876 4.15 9.50 -27.90
CA LEU A 876 3.72 9.98 -29.21
C LEU A 876 2.71 9.04 -29.90
N ASP A 877 2.84 7.73 -29.68
CA ASP A 877 1.96 6.70 -30.25
C ASP A 877 1.88 5.48 -29.32
N SER A 878 0.72 4.81 -29.30
CA SER A 878 0.47 3.62 -28.47
C SER A 878 -0.50 2.62 -29.14
N ALA A 879 -0.21 2.25 -30.39
CA ALA A 879 -0.90 1.20 -31.13
C ALA A 879 -0.27 -0.19 -30.87
N THR A 880 -1.02 -1.27 -31.07
CA THR A 880 -0.52 -2.64 -30.80
C THR A 880 0.65 -3.06 -31.67
N ASP A 881 0.73 -2.53 -32.89
CA ASP A 881 1.79 -2.76 -33.88
C ASP A 881 2.91 -1.72 -33.79
N GLN A 882 2.66 -0.56 -33.16
CA GLN A 882 3.65 0.50 -33.00
C GLN A 882 3.47 1.31 -31.72
N VAL A 883 4.55 1.49 -30.96
CA VAL A 883 4.63 2.43 -29.84
C VAL A 883 5.77 3.41 -30.08
N ARG A 884 5.53 4.70 -29.83
CA ARG A 884 6.54 5.75 -29.98
C ARG A 884 6.61 6.62 -28.73
N PHE A 885 7.81 6.87 -28.23
CA PHE A 885 8.04 7.83 -27.17
C PHE A 885 9.38 8.55 -27.33
N GLU A 886 9.45 9.78 -26.84
CA GLU A 886 10.67 10.61 -26.83
C GLU A 886 11.09 10.90 -25.39
N VAL A 887 12.39 10.85 -25.11
CA VAL A 887 12.99 11.32 -23.87
C VAL A 887 13.88 12.52 -24.17
N THR A 888 13.59 13.66 -23.52
CA THR A 888 14.32 14.91 -23.71
C THR A 888 15.02 15.34 -22.42
N TYR A 889 16.34 15.48 -22.46
CA TYR A 889 17.17 16.10 -21.42
C TYR A 889 17.58 17.50 -21.82
N ARG A 890 17.50 18.45 -20.88
CA ARG A 890 18.06 19.80 -21.02
C ARG A 890 19.14 20.01 -19.98
N LEU A 891 20.38 20.12 -20.43
CA LEU A 891 21.58 20.19 -19.59
C LEU A 891 22.16 21.60 -19.67
N THR A 892 22.29 22.27 -18.54
CA THR A 892 22.90 23.60 -18.46
C THR A 892 24.06 23.57 -17.49
N ASP A 893 25.24 23.98 -17.95
CA ASP A 893 26.40 24.16 -17.06
C ASP A 893 26.31 25.52 -16.35
N LYS A 894 26.49 25.51 -15.02
CA LYS A 894 26.58 26.72 -14.17
C LYS A 894 28.01 27.01 -13.69
N LYS A 895 28.98 26.15 -14.01
CA LYS A 895 30.37 26.31 -13.56
C LYS A 895 31.19 27.10 -14.57
N THR A 896 31.06 28.42 -14.55
CA THR A 896 32.16 29.38 -14.71
C THR A 896 31.61 30.77 -14.43
N GLY A 897 32.39 31.65 -13.80
CA GLY A 897 32.05 33.06 -13.55
C GLY A 897 31.94 33.93 -14.82
N THR A 898 31.43 33.38 -15.91
CA THR A 898 31.18 33.99 -17.21
C THR A 898 29.68 34.01 -17.48
N LEU A 899 29.18 35.10 -18.06
CA LEU A 899 27.76 35.35 -18.38
C LEU A 899 27.16 34.43 -19.47
N VAL A 900 27.84 33.34 -19.87
CA VAL A 900 27.41 32.48 -20.99
C VAL A 900 26.97 31.11 -20.47
N HIS A 901 25.66 30.86 -20.51
CA HIS A 901 25.08 29.55 -20.22
C HIS A 901 25.33 28.57 -21.38
N ARG A 902 26.18 27.56 -21.18
CA ARG A 902 26.34 26.45 -22.14
C ARG A 902 25.19 25.46 -21.94
N THR A 903 24.30 25.38 -22.92
CA THR A 903 23.16 24.46 -22.90
C THR A 903 23.32 23.37 -23.96
N VAL A 904 23.09 22.12 -23.57
CA VAL A 904 23.02 20.96 -24.44
C VAL A 904 21.67 20.29 -24.24
N GLN A 905 21.00 19.95 -25.33
CA GLN A 905 19.77 19.18 -25.35
C GLN A 905 20.05 17.80 -25.95
N VAL A 906 19.68 16.76 -25.22
CA VAL A 906 19.70 15.37 -25.70
C VAL A 906 18.27 14.93 -25.91
N LYS A 907 17.97 14.37 -27.09
CA LYS A 907 16.68 13.75 -27.41
C LYS A 907 16.92 12.33 -27.90
N GLU A 908 16.16 11.41 -27.38
CA GLU A 908 16.13 10.03 -27.87
C GLU A 908 14.67 9.67 -28.20
N LEU A 909 14.41 9.42 -29.48
CA LEU A 909 13.11 8.98 -29.97
C LEU A 909 13.17 7.47 -30.25
N PHE A 910 12.27 6.73 -29.61
CA PHE A 910 12.12 5.30 -29.77
C PHE A 910 10.85 5.01 -30.58
N THR A 911 10.98 4.21 -31.63
CA THR A 911 9.85 3.62 -32.36
C THR A 911 9.95 2.10 -32.26
N ILE A 912 9.03 1.51 -31.53
CA ILE A 912 8.97 0.08 -31.23
C ILE A 912 7.90 -0.52 -32.11
N LYS A 913 8.24 -1.58 -32.84
CA LYS A 913 7.30 -2.40 -33.60
C LYS A 913 7.46 -3.85 -33.21
N HIS A 914 6.73 -4.72 -33.90
CA HIS A 914 6.66 -6.14 -33.59
C HIS A 914 8.02 -6.86 -33.51
N ASP A 915 8.93 -6.58 -34.44
CA ASP A 915 10.19 -7.28 -34.66
C ASP A 915 11.40 -6.35 -34.72
N GLU A 916 11.17 -5.04 -34.52
CA GLU A 916 12.21 -4.01 -34.60
C GLU A 916 12.05 -2.93 -33.53
N VAL A 917 13.19 -2.40 -33.08
CA VAL A 917 13.28 -1.16 -32.33
C VAL A 917 14.15 -0.20 -33.12
N LEU A 918 13.58 0.95 -33.45
CA LEU A 918 14.25 2.06 -34.12
C LEU A 918 14.57 3.13 -33.07
N VAL A 919 15.80 3.65 -33.11
CA VAL A 919 16.25 4.69 -32.18
C VAL A 919 16.88 5.84 -32.94
N GLU A 920 16.38 7.05 -32.68
CA GLU A 920 16.91 8.29 -33.20
C GLU A 920 17.46 9.14 -32.04
N ASN A 921 18.77 9.30 -32.01
CA ASN A 921 19.47 10.13 -31.04
C ASN A 921 19.77 11.49 -31.68
N THR A 922 19.43 12.58 -31.00
CA THR A 922 19.80 13.95 -31.36
C THR A 922 20.46 14.63 -30.17
N VAL A 923 21.67 15.17 -30.34
CA VAL A 923 22.34 15.99 -29.32
C VAL A 923 22.72 17.32 -29.94
N GLU A 924 22.09 18.39 -29.49
CA GLU A 924 22.24 19.73 -30.06
C GLU A 924 22.58 20.72 -28.93
N GLY A 925 23.47 21.67 -29.20
CA GLY A 925 23.89 22.65 -28.19
C GLY A 925 25.27 23.23 -28.44
N PHE A 926 25.73 24.03 -27.49
CA PHE A 926 27.02 24.72 -27.62
C PHE A 926 28.18 23.72 -27.69
N GLY A 927 28.94 23.75 -28.79
CA GLY A 927 30.15 22.94 -28.99
C GLY A 927 29.92 21.49 -29.44
N VAL A 928 28.66 21.05 -29.58
CA VAL A 928 28.37 19.68 -30.02
C VAL A 928 28.54 19.57 -31.53
N SER A 929 29.49 18.74 -31.97
CA SER A 929 29.79 18.50 -33.38
C SER A 929 30.02 17.02 -33.72
N GLN A 930 30.12 16.16 -32.72
CA GLN A 930 30.38 14.74 -32.88
C GLN A 930 29.63 13.93 -31.83
N LEU A 931 29.02 12.83 -32.27
CA LEU A 931 28.37 11.84 -31.42
C LEU A 931 29.10 10.50 -31.48
N ARG A 932 28.88 9.71 -30.43
CA ARG A 932 29.19 8.29 -30.38
C ARG A 932 27.99 7.56 -29.80
N VAL A 933 27.60 6.45 -30.40
CA VAL A 933 26.61 5.55 -29.79
C VAL A 933 27.32 4.33 -29.26
N TYR A 934 26.92 3.87 -28.08
CA TYR A 934 27.44 2.64 -27.47
C TYR A 934 26.38 1.55 -27.47
N TYR A 935 26.83 0.31 -27.64
CA TYR A 935 26.03 -0.88 -27.42
C TYR A 935 26.84 -1.90 -26.61
N PRO A 936 26.43 -2.22 -25.36
CA PRO A 936 27.09 -3.25 -24.55
C PRO A 936 26.68 -4.64 -25.03
N MET A 937 27.52 -5.29 -25.85
CA MET A 937 27.26 -6.63 -26.38
C MET A 937 27.65 -7.68 -25.33
N LEU A 938 26.73 -8.55 -24.93
CA LEU A 938 27.10 -9.78 -24.22
C LEU A 938 27.97 -10.63 -25.15
N VAL A 939 29.19 -10.96 -24.71
CA VAL A 939 30.11 -11.81 -25.49
C VAL A 939 30.29 -13.19 -24.86
N PHE A 940 30.08 -13.33 -23.54
CA PHE A 940 30.17 -14.60 -22.84
C PHE A 940 29.20 -14.65 -21.66
N ASP A 941 28.33 -15.65 -21.59
CA ASP A 941 27.30 -15.77 -20.54
C ASP A 941 27.77 -16.56 -19.30
N GLY A 942 29.00 -17.07 -19.31
CA GLY A 942 29.55 -17.96 -18.27
C GLY A 942 29.69 -19.41 -18.70
N ALA A 943 29.05 -19.81 -19.81
CA ALA A 943 29.19 -21.12 -20.42
C ALA A 943 29.41 -21.06 -21.94
N ASN A 944 28.73 -20.13 -22.62
CA ASN A 944 28.71 -20.02 -24.07
C ASN A 944 29.28 -18.67 -24.52
N GLU A 945 30.12 -18.69 -25.57
CA GLU A 945 30.52 -17.49 -26.30
C GLU A 945 29.39 -17.08 -27.26
N THR A 946 29.15 -15.78 -27.39
CA THR A 946 28.24 -15.21 -28.39
C THR A 946 28.96 -15.14 -29.73
N ASP A 947 28.34 -15.65 -30.79
CA ASP A 947 28.88 -15.46 -32.15
C ASP A 947 28.61 -14.01 -32.58
N VAL A 948 29.69 -13.28 -32.87
CA VAL A 948 29.68 -11.86 -33.21
C VAL A 948 30.21 -11.69 -34.63
N GLN A 949 29.31 -11.31 -35.54
CA GLN A 949 29.65 -11.04 -36.93
C GLN A 949 29.43 -9.56 -37.23
N ILE A 950 30.46 -8.86 -37.70
CA ILE A 950 30.40 -7.44 -38.06
C ILE A 950 30.67 -7.31 -39.55
N ASP A 951 29.80 -6.56 -40.22
CA ASP A 951 29.91 -6.20 -41.63
C ASP A 951 29.53 -4.72 -41.80
N GLN A 952 30.54 -3.87 -41.97
CA GLN A 952 30.40 -2.42 -42.13
C GLN A 952 29.56 -1.75 -41.01
N ASN A 953 28.32 -1.40 -41.32
CA ASN A 953 27.37 -0.71 -40.45
C ASN A 953 26.40 -1.67 -39.74
N VAL A 954 26.63 -2.99 -39.84
CA VAL A 954 25.79 -4.05 -39.25
C VAL A 954 26.60 -4.94 -38.31
N VAL A 955 26.03 -5.28 -37.16
CA VAL A 955 26.50 -6.39 -36.31
C VAL A 955 25.38 -7.39 -36.11
N ARG A 956 25.71 -8.68 -36.15
CA ARG A 956 24.84 -9.80 -35.78
C ARG A 956 25.40 -10.49 -34.55
N LEU A 957 24.53 -10.72 -33.57
CA LEU A 957 24.84 -11.44 -32.33
C LEU A 957 23.97 -12.68 -32.28
N MET A 958 24.57 -13.86 -32.13
CA MET A 958 23.86 -15.15 -32.03
C MET A 958 24.25 -15.88 -30.76
N LEU A 959 23.25 -16.40 -30.04
CA LEU A 959 23.41 -17.21 -28.84
C LEU A 959 22.25 -18.22 -28.76
N ASP A 960 22.58 -19.50 -28.53
CA ASP A 960 21.60 -20.59 -28.40
C ASP A 960 20.58 -20.64 -29.57
N GLY A 961 21.06 -20.42 -30.81
CA GLY A 961 20.27 -20.50 -32.07
C GLY A 961 19.34 -19.31 -32.36
N LYS A 962 19.32 -18.30 -31.50
CA LYS A 962 18.58 -17.03 -31.68
C LYS A 962 19.53 -15.85 -31.63
N GLY A 963 19.14 -14.76 -32.26
CA GLY A 963 19.99 -13.59 -32.29
C GLY A 963 19.28 -12.27 -32.45
N ILE A 964 20.11 -11.24 -32.52
CA ILE A 964 19.70 -9.90 -32.90
C ILE A 964 20.67 -9.33 -33.96
N GLN A 965 20.17 -8.40 -34.75
CA GLN A 965 20.97 -7.59 -35.66
C GLN A 965 20.82 -6.11 -35.29
N LEU A 966 21.94 -5.42 -35.08
CA LEU A 966 22.00 -3.97 -34.94
C LEU A 966 22.58 -3.37 -36.23
N GLU A 967 21.89 -2.38 -36.78
CA GLU A 967 22.28 -1.68 -38.01
C GLU A 967 22.28 -0.16 -37.78
N ALA A 968 23.41 0.49 -38.06
CA ALA A 968 23.50 1.94 -38.08
C ALA A 968 23.01 2.47 -39.44
N LEU A 969 21.90 3.22 -39.42
CA LEU A 969 21.19 3.67 -40.62
C LEU A 969 21.65 5.05 -41.08
N GLN A 970 21.83 6.00 -40.15
CA GLN A 970 22.27 7.35 -40.47
C GLN A 970 23.27 7.90 -39.43
N PRO A 971 24.32 8.61 -39.90
CA PRO A 971 24.69 8.80 -41.30
C PRO A 971 25.15 7.49 -41.96
N SER A 972 25.00 7.40 -43.28
CA SER A 972 25.43 6.24 -44.06
C SER A 972 26.96 6.12 -44.08
N GLY A 973 27.49 4.89 -44.12
CA GLY A 973 28.93 4.65 -44.26
C GLY A 973 29.71 4.74 -42.95
N VAL A 974 29.04 4.71 -41.79
CA VAL A 974 29.69 4.54 -40.49
C VAL A 974 30.17 3.10 -40.32
N GLU A 975 31.31 2.93 -39.67
CA GLU A 975 31.87 1.63 -39.31
C GLU A 975 31.59 1.32 -37.84
N LEU A 976 31.06 0.12 -37.57
CA LEU A 976 30.87 -0.36 -36.21
C LEU A 976 32.18 -0.94 -35.66
N VAL A 977 32.64 -0.40 -34.53
CA VAL A 977 33.95 -0.72 -33.96
C VAL A 977 33.78 -1.48 -32.65
N ARG A 978 34.45 -2.65 -32.57
CA ARG A 978 34.63 -3.39 -31.32
C ARG A 978 35.68 -2.70 -30.46
N SER A 979 35.36 -2.46 -29.19
CA SER A 979 36.31 -1.84 -28.26
C SER A 979 37.50 -2.72 -27.90
N GLY A 980 37.41 -4.05 -28.08
CA GLY A 980 38.40 -5.01 -27.60
C GLY A 980 38.45 -5.13 -26.07
N LYS A 981 37.64 -4.34 -25.34
CA LYS A 981 37.65 -4.27 -23.89
C LYS A 981 36.53 -5.12 -23.31
N LYS A 982 36.90 -6.24 -22.69
CA LYS A 982 35.99 -7.08 -21.92
C LYS A 982 35.70 -6.44 -20.56
N LEU A 983 34.42 -6.28 -20.23
CA LEU A 983 33.93 -5.69 -18.99
C LEU A 983 33.07 -6.71 -18.24
N ASN A 984 33.22 -6.74 -16.93
CA ASN A 984 32.32 -7.51 -16.07
C ASN A 984 30.91 -6.90 -16.11
N HIS A 985 29.92 -7.76 -16.26
CA HIS A 985 28.50 -7.43 -16.26
C HIS A 985 27.75 -8.47 -15.42
N ARG A 986 26.56 -8.12 -14.89
CA ARG A 986 25.81 -9.03 -14.01
C ARG A 986 25.46 -10.36 -14.73
N ASN A 987 25.13 -10.29 -16.01
CA ASN A 987 24.74 -11.43 -16.85
C ASN A 987 25.94 -12.14 -17.52
N GLY A 988 27.18 -11.70 -17.31
CA GLY A 988 28.36 -12.32 -17.90
C GLY A 988 29.48 -11.33 -18.22
N ILE A 989 30.11 -11.47 -19.38
CA ILE A 989 31.11 -10.53 -19.88
C ILE A 989 30.54 -9.81 -21.08
N VAL A 990 30.67 -8.48 -21.07
CA VAL A 990 30.26 -7.63 -22.18
C VAL A 990 31.48 -6.99 -22.85
N GLU A 991 31.37 -6.74 -24.15
CA GLU A 991 32.28 -5.91 -24.92
C GLU A 991 31.49 -4.76 -25.52
N LEU A 992 32.06 -3.56 -25.49
CA LEU A 992 31.40 -2.40 -26.10
C LEU A 992 31.58 -2.43 -27.61
N LEU A 993 30.48 -2.31 -28.32
CA LEU A 993 30.45 -1.81 -29.69
C LEU A 993 30.20 -0.31 -29.66
N TYR A 994 30.84 0.42 -30.55
CA TYR A 994 30.53 1.83 -30.76
C TYR A 994 30.73 2.24 -32.21
N TRP A 995 30.14 3.36 -32.58
CA TRP A 995 30.41 4.02 -33.86
C TRP A 995 30.38 5.53 -33.65
N ASP A 996 31.27 6.23 -34.35
CA ASP A 996 31.37 7.68 -34.33
C ASP A 996 30.55 8.29 -35.46
N VAL A 997 29.96 9.44 -35.18
CA VAL A 997 29.12 10.19 -36.10
C VAL A 997 29.58 11.64 -36.09
N ASP A 998 30.08 12.11 -37.23
CA ASP A 998 30.36 13.53 -37.44
C ASP A 998 29.03 14.25 -37.70
N GLY A 999 28.55 14.95 -36.67
CA GLY A 999 27.22 15.57 -36.66
C GLY A 999 26.55 15.48 -35.30
N THR A 1000 25.26 15.79 -35.29
CA THR A 1000 24.43 15.89 -34.07
C THR A 1000 23.32 14.84 -34.01
N ARG A 1001 23.27 13.90 -34.97
CA ARG A 1001 22.18 12.92 -35.08
C ARG A 1001 22.70 11.53 -35.46
N ALA A 1002 22.20 10.52 -34.77
CA ALA A 1002 22.49 9.11 -35.07
C ALA A 1002 21.19 8.32 -35.10
N HIS A 1003 21.02 7.47 -36.10
CA HIS A 1003 19.83 6.65 -36.29
C HIS A 1003 20.24 5.19 -36.49
N TYR A 1004 19.68 4.28 -35.72
CA TYR A 1004 19.98 2.86 -35.80
C TYR A 1004 18.74 2.01 -35.49
N ARG A 1005 18.81 0.75 -35.91
CA ARG A 1005 17.74 -0.23 -35.77
C ARG A 1005 18.26 -1.52 -35.17
N ILE A 1006 17.45 -2.15 -34.34
CA ILE A 1006 17.73 -3.45 -33.73
C ILE A 1006 16.58 -4.38 -34.08
N THR A 1007 16.89 -5.54 -34.68
CA THR A 1007 15.92 -6.53 -35.18
C THR A 1007 16.23 -7.93 -34.67
N ALA A 1008 15.22 -8.79 -34.56
CA ALA A 1008 15.44 -10.20 -34.22
C ALA A 1008 15.92 -10.99 -35.45
N ILE A 1009 16.83 -11.96 -35.25
CA ILE A 1009 17.28 -12.89 -36.28
C ILE A 1009 17.29 -14.33 -35.76
N LYS A 1010 17.15 -15.29 -36.66
CA LYS A 1010 17.22 -16.74 -36.39
C LYS A 1010 18.30 -17.36 -37.30
N GLU A 1011 18.94 -18.43 -36.85
CA GLU A 1011 19.75 -19.26 -37.75
C GLU A 1011 18.87 -19.74 -38.91
N ARG A 1012 19.37 -19.61 -40.14
CA ARG A 1012 18.66 -20.04 -41.35
C ARG A 1012 18.74 -21.55 -41.52
#